data_AF-A0A7J7H819-F1
#
_entry.id   AF-A0A7J7H819-F1
#
_cell.length_a   1.000
_cell.length_b   1.000
_cell.length_c   1.000
_cell.angle_alpha   90.00
_cell.angle_beta   90.00
_cell.angle_gamma   90.00
#
_symmetry.space_group_name_H-M   'P 1'
#
loop_
_entity.id
_entity.type
_entity.pdbx_description
1 polymer ?
#
loop_
_entity_poly.entity_id
_entity_poly.type
_entity_poly.pdbx_seq_one_letter_code
_entity_poly.pdbx_strand_id
1 'polypeptide(L)'
;MRYRLANKEVKKVVRETKEGAGDCSSCVAVMLELARGISQWAHGFKNSVIFLFNTGEEEGLNGAHSFITQHPWSDTIRLAIDLEAMGIGGKSGIFQAGPHPWAIENFAIVAKYPSAQIVAQDVFTFGAIKSATDFQVYKEVAGLSGLDFAYVDNTAVYHTKNDKLQLLKPGSLQHLGDNMLAFLVHAAASSHIPNGKEMDAFQKTGQDTAIFFDILGTYMIVYHQRYASMLYNSVIVQSLLIWMTSLLMGGYSAAISLALSCLSVILMWICSLSFSTLVALILPHISSSPMPLISSPWLAVGLFAAPALLGALIGQHFGYLILQRYLLDVSSRRRRTLSTVVQADLAKLDAERWLFKAGLVQWLVLLIMGNYYKIGSSYLPLVWLVSPGFAYGLLEATLSPARLPKPLKTLTLLMGLSLPFLISAGTFIRMAGLIIGSAVRFDRNPGSAPEWLGNVILAIYVTSIICLTLVYLLSFVHFSGAKTLITLITCTVFGLSLAAVLSGIVPPFTEDTARTVNVVHVVDTRGTYGEKQEPSSYVSLFSMTPGKLTKEVEQIGEGFVCGRDKVIDFITLSVKYGCLTKDNVGSGWSESEIPTLHVESDINGDDRITQIFIDTKISTRWTLAINTEEIEDFKFKEIQKENSEELVPVGDKSSVDGWHIIQYSGGKNAPTRFDLTLHWIKNYTKVAREDGKRTEDQHLLLKLRTDVNRLTPKAGKVLQKLPSWCSLFGKSTSPRTLAFLSSLPLTKLFYFYLYFDVLTENIKAIKKFRNISLLSPLLQAKHPSFHLSLQLTIFAEETLKTPIFCAKMTKMTVEPLDNGNAIMAFVIGDVLRSCKIYLSGIKDNLVKNYLSWTKCEHSHDTNNHKISSEIVKYMKEDLSKKMPQKPISFYLDDFVLLSSITSLFPFQLLT
;
A
#
# COMPACT_ATOMS: atom_id res chain seq x y z
N MET A 1 -11.25 17.59 -6.48
CA MET A 1 -9.94 18.18 -6.85
C MET A 1 -9.76 19.65 -6.45
N ARG A 2 -9.15 19.87 -5.27
CA ARG A 2 -7.98 20.73 -4.99
C ARG A 2 -7.94 22.21 -5.44
N TYR A 3 -7.36 23.07 -4.60
CA TYR A 3 -6.78 24.37 -4.99
C TYR A 3 -5.61 24.75 -4.05
N ARG A 4 -4.37 24.81 -4.56
CA ARG A 4 -3.19 25.35 -3.84
C ARG A 4 -2.72 26.63 -4.52
N LEU A 5 -2.79 27.76 -3.81
CA LEU A 5 -2.28 29.04 -4.31
C LEU A 5 -0.74 29.03 -4.36
N ALA A 6 -0.18 28.79 -5.55
CA ALA A 6 1.20 29.11 -5.88
C ALA A 6 1.37 30.65 -5.92
N ASN A 7 1.49 31.26 -4.75
CA ASN A 7 1.44 32.71 -4.58
C ASN A 7 2.71 33.38 -5.14
N LYS A 8 2.63 33.84 -6.39
CA LYS A 8 3.76 34.08 -7.30
C LYS A 8 4.48 35.42 -7.08
N GLU A 9 4.83 35.76 -5.84
CA GLU A 9 5.56 37.00 -5.54
C GLU A 9 6.48 36.94 -4.31
N VAL A 10 7.46 37.87 -4.30
CA VAL A 10 8.61 38.00 -3.38
C VAL A 10 9.75 36.99 -3.61
N LYS A 11 10.97 37.54 -3.83
CA LYS A 11 12.21 36.81 -4.13
C LYS A 11 12.85 36.18 -2.87
N LYS A 12 13.55 35.05 -3.08
CA LYS A 12 14.73 34.61 -2.32
C LYS A 12 14.61 34.46 -0.79
N VAL A 13 13.49 33.93 -0.31
CA VAL A 13 13.41 33.25 1.01
C VAL A 13 12.78 31.88 0.80
N VAL A 14 13.29 30.84 1.47
CA VAL A 14 12.77 29.47 1.36
C VAL A 14 11.39 29.39 2.01
N ARG A 15 10.34 29.47 1.19
CA ARG A 15 8.94 29.22 1.59
C ARG A 15 8.59 27.77 1.27
N GLU A 16 7.99 27.06 2.22
CA GLU A 16 7.61 25.64 2.08
C GLU A 16 6.28 25.45 1.35
N THR A 17 6.13 26.08 0.17
CA THR A 17 5.04 25.78 -0.76
C THR A 17 5.49 24.65 -1.70
N LYS A 18 5.02 23.43 -1.42
CA LYS A 18 5.12 22.29 -2.34
C LYS A 18 4.24 22.60 -3.56
N GLU A 19 4.83 22.64 -4.76
CA GLU A 19 4.14 23.08 -5.98
C GLU A 19 2.97 22.14 -6.34
N GLY A 20 3.17 20.81 -6.23
CA GLY A 20 2.11 19.83 -6.53
C GLY A 20 1.65 19.97 -7.98
N ALA A 21 2.61 20.05 -8.91
CA ALA A 21 2.36 20.27 -10.32
C ALA A 21 1.69 19.07 -10.98
N GLY A 22 2.23 17.87 -10.73
CA GLY A 22 1.57 16.61 -11.01
C GLY A 22 0.39 16.40 -10.06
N ASP A 23 0.59 16.65 -8.77
CA ASP A 23 -0.30 16.31 -7.65
C ASP A 23 -0.95 17.54 -6.94
N CYS A 24 -2.08 18.09 -7.39
CA CYS A 24 -2.81 17.84 -8.64
C CYS A 24 -3.12 19.17 -9.35
N SER A 25 -2.17 20.13 -9.33
CA SER A 25 -2.36 21.46 -9.95
C SER A 25 -2.58 21.36 -11.47
N SER A 26 -2.00 20.35 -12.12
CA SER A 26 -2.30 19.97 -13.51
C SER A 26 -3.77 19.59 -13.71
N CYS A 27 -4.35 18.86 -12.77
CA CYS A 27 -5.72 18.37 -12.75
C CYS A 27 -6.71 19.53 -12.57
N VAL A 28 -6.40 20.45 -11.65
CA VAL A 28 -7.12 21.73 -11.45
C VAL A 28 -7.07 22.60 -12.70
N ALA A 29 -5.90 22.75 -13.33
CA ALA A 29 -5.75 23.50 -14.58
C ALA A 29 -6.59 22.90 -15.72
N VAL A 30 -6.62 21.56 -15.84
CA VAL A 30 -7.48 20.87 -16.79
C VAL A 30 -8.96 21.05 -16.46
N MET A 31 -9.39 20.99 -15.20
CA MET A 31 -10.79 21.27 -14.81
C MET A 31 -11.22 22.69 -15.18
N LEU A 32 -10.37 23.70 -14.98
CA LEU A 32 -10.67 25.09 -15.34
C LEU A 32 -10.82 25.27 -16.86
N GLU A 33 -9.93 24.64 -17.64
CA GLU A 33 -10.00 24.65 -19.11
C GLU A 33 -11.19 23.83 -19.64
N LEU A 34 -11.53 22.71 -18.99
CA LEU A 34 -12.74 21.94 -19.27
C LEU A 34 -13.99 22.76 -18.97
N ALA A 35 -14.06 23.46 -17.83
CA ALA A 35 -15.20 24.33 -17.51
C ALA A 35 -15.36 25.45 -18.55
N ARG A 36 -14.24 26.08 -18.96
CA ARG A 36 -14.21 27.06 -20.05
C ARG A 36 -14.75 26.46 -21.35
N GLY A 37 -14.25 25.31 -21.78
CA GLY A 37 -14.68 24.64 -23.01
C GLY A 37 -16.16 24.21 -22.96
N ILE A 38 -16.55 23.47 -21.92
CA ILE A 38 -17.88 22.88 -21.74
C ILE A 38 -18.98 23.94 -21.62
N SER A 39 -18.67 25.13 -21.08
CA SER A 39 -19.61 26.27 -21.07
C SER A 39 -20.11 26.66 -22.47
N GLN A 40 -19.31 26.43 -23.52
CA GLN A 40 -19.64 26.76 -24.91
C GLN A 40 -20.60 25.74 -25.56
N TRP A 41 -20.78 24.56 -24.96
CA TRP A 41 -21.62 23.45 -25.48
C TRP A 41 -22.89 23.22 -24.66
N ALA A 42 -23.08 23.96 -23.57
CA ALA A 42 -24.10 23.70 -22.54
C ALA A 42 -25.55 23.66 -23.05
N HIS A 43 -25.84 24.31 -24.19
CA HIS A 43 -27.17 24.32 -24.81
C HIS A 43 -27.72 22.93 -25.19
N GLY A 44 -26.85 21.92 -25.35
CA GLY A 44 -27.24 20.55 -25.68
C GLY A 44 -27.41 19.59 -24.48
N PHE A 45 -27.16 20.05 -23.25
CA PHE A 45 -27.07 19.15 -22.09
C PHE A 45 -28.43 18.85 -21.46
N LYS A 46 -28.55 17.61 -20.97
CA LYS A 46 -29.70 17.10 -20.20
C LYS A 46 -29.34 16.84 -18.73
N ASN A 47 -28.05 16.82 -18.40
CA ASN A 47 -27.51 16.64 -17.06
C ASN A 47 -26.47 17.75 -16.79
N SER A 48 -26.46 18.28 -15.56
CA SER A 48 -25.49 19.28 -15.13
C SER A 48 -24.10 18.68 -14.95
N VAL A 49 -23.05 19.41 -15.34
CA VAL A 49 -21.65 19.10 -15.00
C VAL A 49 -21.22 20.00 -13.84
N ILE A 50 -20.86 19.40 -12.70
CA ILE A 50 -20.44 20.12 -11.49
C ILE A 50 -18.93 19.94 -11.31
N PHE A 51 -18.19 21.06 -11.26
CA PHE A 51 -16.74 21.07 -11.05
C PHE A 51 -16.42 21.28 -9.57
N LEU A 52 -16.09 20.19 -8.85
CA LEU A 52 -15.83 20.23 -7.41
C LEU A 52 -14.36 20.52 -7.06
N PHE A 53 -14.09 21.78 -6.72
CA PHE A 53 -12.79 22.26 -6.23
C PHE A 53 -12.72 22.21 -4.69
N ASN A 54 -12.53 21.01 -4.14
CA ASN A 54 -12.45 20.73 -2.70
C ASN A 54 -11.03 20.93 -2.12
N THR A 55 -10.87 20.75 -0.80
CA THR A 55 -9.58 20.85 -0.08
C THR A 55 -9.47 19.80 1.02
N GLY A 56 -8.25 19.41 1.41
CA GLY A 56 -8.05 18.46 2.51
C GLY A 56 -8.11 16.98 2.10
N GLU A 57 -7.92 16.67 0.81
CA GLU A 57 -7.67 15.31 0.30
C GLU A 57 -6.47 14.70 1.00
N GLU A 58 -5.30 15.35 0.92
CA GLU A 58 -4.07 14.83 1.52
C GLU A 58 -4.26 14.57 3.02
N GLU A 59 -4.91 15.49 3.73
CA GLU A 59 -5.24 15.42 5.15
C GLU A 59 -6.27 14.33 5.53
N GLY A 60 -6.78 13.52 4.58
CA GLY A 60 -7.69 12.41 4.85
C GLY A 60 -9.03 12.45 4.11
N LEU A 61 -9.05 12.86 2.84
CA LEU A 61 -10.25 12.94 1.98
C LEU A 61 -11.35 13.90 2.48
N ASN A 62 -11.01 14.78 3.42
CA ASN A 62 -11.97 15.59 4.20
C ASN A 62 -12.89 16.42 3.30
N GLY A 63 -12.36 17.01 2.21
CA GLY A 63 -13.14 17.85 1.31
C GLY A 63 -14.19 17.09 0.50
N ALA A 64 -13.89 15.87 0.06
CA ALA A 64 -14.89 15.00 -0.55
C ALA A 64 -15.91 14.50 0.49
N HIS A 65 -15.44 14.16 1.69
CA HIS A 65 -16.29 13.70 2.79
C HIS A 65 -17.31 14.76 3.22
N SER A 66 -16.88 15.99 3.49
CA SER A 66 -17.77 17.11 3.81
C SER A 66 -18.72 17.46 2.65
N PHE A 67 -18.27 17.39 1.39
CA PHE A 67 -19.18 17.62 0.27
C PHE A 67 -20.30 16.58 0.23
N ILE A 68 -19.98 15.29 0.35
CA ILE A 68 -20.98 14.21 0.34
C ILE A 68 -21.91 14.26 1.56
N THR A 69 -21.36 14.47 2.75
CA THR A 69 -22.13 14.35 4.00
C THR A 69 -22.86 15.63 4.45
N GLN A 70 -22.53 16.80 3.88
CA GLN A 70 -23.05 18.09 4.35
C GLN A 70 -23.57 19.02 3.24
N HIS A 71 -23.14 18.87 1.98
CA HIS A 71 -23.51 19.84 0.94
C HIS A 71 -24.88 19.51 0.30
N PRO A 72 -25.85 20.44 0.21
CA PRO A 72 -27.19 20.20 -0.36
C PRO A 72 -27.27 19.80 -1.84
N TRP A 73 -26.15 19.48 -2.49
CA TRP A 73 -26.09 18.95 -3.85
C TRP A 73 -25.64 17.48 -3.90
N SER A 74 -25.22 16.86 -2.79
CA SER A 74 -24.76 15.46 -2.77
C SER A 74 -25.84 14.51 -3.31
N ASP A 75 -27.08 14.65 -2.85
CA ASP A 75 -28.28 13.92 -3.32
C ASP A 75 -28.59 14.11 -4.82
N THR A 76 -28.01 15.11 -5.47
CA THR A 76 -28.21 15.37 -6.92
C THR A 76 -27.19 14.67 -7.80
N ILE A 77 -26.08 14.19 -7.22
CA ILE A 77 -24.99 13.55 -7.97
C ILE A 77 -25.41 12.15 -8.41
N ARG A 78 -25.16 11.81 -9.68
CA ARG A 78 -25.40 10.48 -10.25
C ARG A 78 -24.13 9.76 -10.70
N LEU A 79 -23.03 10.48 -10.82
CA LEU A 79 -21.76 9.95 -11.28
C LEU A 79 -20.61 10.79 -10.71
N ALA A 80 -19.59 10.13 -10.21
CA ALA A 80 -18.35 10.78 -9.81
C ALA A 80 -17.29 10.61 -10.89
N ILE A 81 -16.45 11.63 -11.11
CA ILE A 81 -15.25 11.53 -11.94
C ILE A 81 -14.13 12.18 -11.15
N ASP A 82 -13.12 11.40 -10.79
CA ASP A 82 -11.96 11.87 -10.04
C ASP A 82 -10.71 11.83 -10.92
N LEU A 83 -9.90 12.88 -10.87
CA LEU A 83 -8.69 13.01 -11.67
C LEU A 83 -7.53 13.36 -10.74
N GLU A 84 -6.53 12.50 -10.74
CA GLU A 84 -5.62 12.30 -9.64
C GLU A 84 -4.19 12.05 -10.12
N ALA A 85 -3.27 11.95 -9.16
CA ALA A 85 -1.86 11.72 -9.43
C ALA A 85 -1.28 10.64 -8.52
N MET A 86 -0.38 9.84 -9.10
CA MET A 86 0.58 8.99 -8.38
C MET A 86 2.01 9.20 -8.93
N GLY A 87 2.17 10.15 -9.84
CA GLY A 87 3.39 10.52 -10.56
C GLY A 87 3.25 11.92 -11.18
N ILE A 88 4.31 12.40 -11.83
CA ILE A 88 4.42 13.80 -12.26
C ILE A 88 3.66 14.13 -13.56
N GLY A 89 3.15 13.13 -14.28
CA GLY A 89 2.43 13.32 -15.54
C GLY A 89 2.30 12.03 -16.36
N GLY A 90 2.41 12.18 -17.68
CA GLY A 90 2.27 11.09 -18.65
C GLY A 90 0.86 10.99 -19.23
N LYS A 91 0.51 9.81 -19.75
CA LYS A 91 -0.90 9.49 -20.03
C LYS A 91 -1.63 9.37 -18.69
N SER A 92 -2.51 10.32 -18.37
CA SER A 92 -3.48 10.10 -17.29
C SER A 92 -4.38 8.93 -17.71
N GLY A 93 -4.51 7.92 -16.86
CA GLY A 93 -5.19 6.68 -17.19
C GLY A 93 -6.13 6.18 -16.11
N ILE A 94 -7.22 5.56 -16.54
CA ILE A 94 -8.24 5.01 -15.62
C ILE A 94 -7.65 3.81 -14.88
N PHE A 95 -7.65 3.89 -13.55
CA PHE A 95 -7.18 2.84 -12.65
C PHE A 95 -8.25 2.35 -11.67
N GLN A 96 -9.38 3.05 -11.53
CA GLN A 96 -10.62 2.49 -10.99
C GLN A 96 -11.82 2.88 -11.86
N ALA A 97 -12.77 1.97 -12.03
CA ALA A 97 -14.04 2.23 -12.68
C ALA A 97 -15.19 1.42 -12.05
N GLY A 98 -16.40 1.96 -12.13
CA GLY A 98 -17.62 1.36 -11.60
C GLY A 98 -18.05 1.95 -10.25
N PRO A 99 -18.92 1.25 -9.49
CA PRO A 99 -19.34 -0.14 -9.70
C PRO A 99 -20.07 -0.42 -11.03
N HIS A 100 -20.90 0.52 -11.50
CA HIS A 100 -21.74 0.38 -12.69
C HIS A 100 -20.97 0.67 -14.00
N PRO A 101 -21.08 -0.16 -15.05
CA PRO A 101 -20.23 -0.11 -16.25
C PRO A 101 -20.45 1.13 -17.15
N TRP A 102 -21.64 1.73 -17.11
CA TRP A 102 -22.04 2.88 -17.96
C TRP A 102 -20.94 3.93 -18.19
N ALA A 103 -20.18 4.33 -17.16
CA ALA A 103 -19.16 5.37 -17.29
C ALA A 103 -17.95 4.92 -18.12
N ILE A 104 -17.46 3.70 -17.90
CA ILE A 104 -16.29 3.16 -18.62
C ILE A 104 -16.65 2.79 -20.07
N GLU A 105 -17.88 2.35 -20.30
CA GLU A 105 -18.43 2.12 -21.64
C GLU A 105 -18.56 3.43 -22.43
N ASN A 106 -19.21 4.45 -21.86
CA ASN A 106 -19.39 5.73 -22.53
C ASN A 106 -18.06 6.48 -22.74
N PHE A 107 -17.09 6.32 -21.83
CA PHE A 107 -15.72 6.79 -22.05
C PHE A 107 -15.05 6.09 -23.24
N ALA A 108 -15.13 4.75 -23.32
CA ALA A 108 -14.53 3.99 -24.41
C ALA A 108 -15.10 4.29 -25.81
N ILE A 109 -16.34 4.78 -25.89
CA ILE A 109 -16.98 5.20 -27.15
C ILE A 109 -16.41 6.52 -27.70
N VAL A 110 -15.99 7.46 -26.84
CA VAL A 110 -15.65 8.84 -27.25
C VAL A 110 -14.22 9.29 -26.90
N ALA A 111 -13.47 8.52 -26.11
CA ALA A 111 -12.09 8.84 -25.75
C ALA A 111 -11.18 8.88 -26.99
N LYS A 112 -10.61 10.05 -27.27
CA LYS A 112 -9.74 10.33 -28.42
C LYS A 112 -8.37 9.66 -28.33
N TYR A 113 -7.85 9.51 -27.11
CA TYR A 113 -6.56 8.91 -26.77
C TYR A 113 -6.72 8.05 -25.52
N PRO A 114 -7.46 6.92 -25.57
CA PRO A 114 -7.82 6.18 -24.37
C PRO A 114 -6.59 5.68 -23.60
N SER A 115 -6.67 5.66 -22.29
CA SER A 115 -5.67 5.04 -21.41
C SER A 115 -6.39 4.52 -20.18
N ALA A 116 -6.43 3.20 -20.02
CA ALA A 116 -7.23 2.53 -19.00
C ALA A 116 -6.74 1.09 -18.87
N GLN A 117 -6.52 0.58 -17.65
CA GLN A 117 -6.01 -0.78 -17.44
C GLN A 117 -6.60 -1.39 -16.17
N ILE A 118 -7.52 -2.36 -16.31
CA ILE A 118 -8.12 -3.06 -15.15
C ILE A 118 -7.09 -3.80 -14.27
N VAL A 119 -5.90 -4.10 -14.80
CA VAL A 119 -4.76 -4.61 -14.01
C VAL A 119 -4.42 -3.68 -12.84
N ALA A 120 -4.55 -2.36 -13.01
CA ALA A 120 -4.34 -1.39 -11.93
C ALA A 120 -5.49 -1.44 -10.90
N GLN A 121 -6.73 -1.62 -11.36
CA GLN A 121 -7.90 -1.77 -10.48
C GLN A 121 -7.84 -3.04 -9.63
N ASP A 122 -7.43 -4.18 -10.22
CA ASP A 122 -7.20 -5.42 -9.47
C ASP A 122 -6.15 -5.18 -8.37
N VAL A 123 -4.99 -4.63 -8.73
CA VAL A 123 -3.87 -4.37 -7.80
C VAL A 123 -4.24 -3.39 -6.68
N PHE A 124 -5.03 -2.36 -6.98
CA PHE A 124 -5.56 -1.42 -5.99
C PHE A 124 -6.57 -2.10 -5.06
N THR A 125 -7.53 -2.85 -5.62
CA THR A 125 -8.58 -3.58 -4.88
C THR A 125 -8.00 -4.68 -3.97
N PHE A 126 -6.90 -5.32 -4.36
CA PHE A 126 -6.16 -6.26 -3.51
C PHE A 126 -5.37 -5.59 -2.35
N GLY A 127 -5.42 -4.26 -2.21
CA GLY A 127 -4.75 -3.52 -1.14
C GLY A 127 -3.22 -3.51 -1.23
N ALA A 128 -2.66 -3.88 -2.39
CA ALA A 128 -1.22 -3.88 -2.63
C ALA A 128 -0.68 -2.45 -2.79
N ILE A 129 -1.50 -1.54 -3.32
CA ILE A 129 -1.27 -0.09 -3.27
C ILE A 129 -2.07 0.46 -2.08
N LYS A 130 -1.37 0.88 -1.02
CA LYS A 130 -1.99 1.51 0.15
C LYS A 130 -2.12 3.01 -0.05
N SER A 131 -2.94 3.40 -1.01
CA SER A 131 -3.36 4.78 -1.26
C SER A 131 -4.89 4.88 -1.22
N ALA A 132 -5.38 6.10 -1.12
CA ALA A 132 -6.79 6.46 -1.23
C ALA A 132 -6.90 7.71 -2.10
N THR A 133 -8.10 7.98 -2.63
CA THR A 133 -8.45 9.12 -3.51
C THR A 133 -9.82 9.66 -3.13
N ASP A 134 -10.19 10.87 -3.55
CA ASP A 134 -11.53 11.43 -3.29
C ASP A 134 -12.63 10.47 -3.84
N PHE A 135 -12.32 9.73 -4.91
CA PHE A 135 -13.13 8.63 -5.46
C PHE A 135 -13.57 7.58 -4.43
N GLN A 136 -12.74 7.26 -3.43
CA GLN A 136 -13.11 6.32 -2.38
C GLN A 136 -14.33 6.82 -1.59
N VAL A 137 -14.40 8.11 -1.25
CA VAL A 137 -15.56 8.70 -0.57
C VAL A 137 -16.81 8.62 -1.45
N TYR A 138 -16.69 9.00 -2.72
CA TYR A 138 -17.84 8.97 -3.63
C TYR A 138 -18.40 7.54 -3.79
N LYS A 139 -17.53 6.54 -3.86
CA LYS A 139 -17.89 5.12 -4.00
C LYS A 139 -18.43 4.50 -2.70
N GLU A 140 -17.78 4.74 -1.57
CA GLU A 140 -18.02 4.00 -0.32
C GLU A 140 -18.95 4.73 0.66
N VAL A 141 -18.96 6.08 0.64
CA VAL A 141 -19.86 6.90 1.49
C VAL A 141 -21.11 7.32 0.74
N ALA A 142 -21.00 7.71 -0.54
CA ALA A 142 -22.15 8.12 -1.35
C ALA A 142 -22.76 7.01 -2.24
N GLY A 143 -22.14 5.83 -2.29
CA GLY A 143 -22.58 4.70 -3.14
C GLY A 143 -22.46 4.93 -4.65
N LEU A 144 -21.81 6.02 -5.08
CA LEU A 144 -21.78 6.46 -6.47
C LEU A 144 -20.90 5.55 -7.34
N SER A 145 -21.28 5.45 -8.61
CA SER A 145 -20.42 4.91 -9.67
C SER A 145 -19.63 6.00 -10.36
N GLY A 146 -18.51 5.64 -10.99
CA GLY A 146 -17.70 6.61 -11.70
C GLY A 146 -16.41 6.06 -12.32
N LEU A 147 -15.46 6.98 -12.51
CA LEU A 147 -14.11 6.72 -13.02
C LEU A 147 -13.07 7.47 -12.15
N ASP A 148 -11.93 6.84 -11.92
CA ASP A 148 -10.77 7.38 -11.22
C ASP A 148 -9.54 7.33 -12.15
N PHE A 149 -8.95 8.48 -12.44
CA PHE A 149 -7.86 8.67 -13.40
C PHE A 149 -6.56 9.06 -12.69
N ALA A 150 -5.43 8.41 -12.95
CA ALA A 150 -4.13 8.79 -12.38
C ALA A 150 -3.07 9.12 -13.43
N TYR A 151 -2.30 10.19 -13.21
CA TYR A 151 -0.95 10.33 -13.77
C TYR A 151 0.01 9.34 -13.09
N VAL A 152 0.83 8.62 -13.87
CA VAL A 152 1.71 7.55 -13.37
C VAL A 152 3.14 7.55 -13.93
N ASP A 153 3.51 8.49 -14.80
CA ASP A 153 4.92 8.63 -15.20
C ASP A 153 5.75 9.22 -14.03
N ASN A 154 6.96 8.68 -13.82
CA ASN A 154 7.90 9.09 -12.76
C ASN A 154 7.29 9.19 -11.34
N THR A 155 6.72 8.08 -10.85
CA THR A 155 6.11 8.00 -9.51
C THR A 155 7.10 8.20 -8.34
N ALA A 156 8.40 8.28 -8.60
CA ALA A 156 9.41 8.62 -7.58
C ALA A 156 9.29 10.08 -7.08
N VAL A 157 8.84 11.00 -7.95
CA VAL A 157 8.73 12.44 -7.67
C VAL A 157 7.45 12.81 -6.89
N TYR A 158 6.43 11.95 -6.94
CA TYR A 158 5.15 12.11 -6.23
C TYR A 158 5.34 12.27 -4.71
N HIS A 159 4.60 13.18 -4.08
CA HIS A 159 4.75 13.54 -2.65
C HIS A 159 6.19 13.95 -2.30
N THR A 160 6.84 14.75 -3.14
CA THR A 160 8.15 15.36 -2.84
C THR A 160 8.16 16.84 -3.19
N LYS A 161 9.15 17.59 -2.69
CA LYS A 161 9.40 18.99 -3.11
C LYS A 161 9.73 19.11 -4.61
N ASN A 162 10.10 18.02 -5.30
CA ASN A 162 10.36 17.99 -6.73
C ASN A 162 9.10 17.82 -7.59
N ASP A 163 7.91 17.69 -6.99
CA ASP A 163 6.63 17.77 -7.69
C ASP A 163 6.37 19.22 -8.17
N LYS A 164 7.07 19.59 -9.25
CA LYS A 164 7.23 20.95 -9.79
C LYS A 164 6.90 20.99 -11.28
N LEU A 165 6.61 22.20 -11.78
CA LEU A 165 6.25 22.40 -13.19
C LEU A 165 7.35 21.99 -14.20
N GLN A 166 8.64 22.00 -13.82
CA GLN A 166 9.72 21.64 -14.75
C GLN A 166 9.76 20.13 -15.10
N LEU A 167 9.20 19.27 -14.25
CA LEU A 167 9.18 17.81 -14.44
C LEU A 167 7.85 17.29 -14.99
N LEU A 168 6.84 18.17 -15.11
CA LEU A 168 5.55 17.88 -15.71
C LEU A 168 5.69 17.65 -17.23
N LYS A 169 5.61 16.39 -17.63
CA LYS A 169 5.82 15.94 -19.02
C LYS A 169 4.88 16.67 -20.00
N PRO A 170 5.40 17.31 -21.06
CA PRO A 170 4.57 17.97 -22.07
C PRO A 170 3.50 17.05 -22.67
N GLY A 171 2.33 17.62 -22.98
CA GLY A 171 1.19 16.88 -23.50
C GLY A 171 0.33 16.15 -22.45
N SER A 172 0.78 16.00 -21.20
CA SER A 172 0.02 15.30 -20.13
C SER A 172 -1.38 15.90 -19.92
N LEU A 173 -1.46 17.23 -19.78
CA LEU A 173 -2.73 17.95 -19.60
C LEU A 173 -3.62 17.87 -20.86
N GLN A 174 -3.02 17.90 -22.06
CA GLN A 174 -3.77 17.76 -23.31
C GLN A 174 -4.38 16.37 -23.43
N HIS A 175 -3.65 15.32 -23.04
CA HIS A 175 -4.14 13.95 -23.02
C HIS A 175 -5.32 13.77 -22.07
N LEU A 176 -5.27 14.38 -20.87
CA LEU A 176 -6.38 14.36 -19.94
C LEU A 176 -7.57 15.20 -20.47
N GLY A 177 -7.30 16.43 -20.90
CA GLY A 177 -8.31 17.37 -21.41
C GLY A 177 -9.07 16.88 -22.64
N ASP A 178 -8.37 16.38 -23.67
CA ASP A 178 -8.99 15.90 -24.92
C ASP A 178 -9.96 14.73 -24.66
N ASN A 179 -9.57 13.77 -23.82
CA ASN A 179 -10.41 12.63 -23.46
C ASN A 179 -11.59 13.06 -22.58
N MET A 180 -11.33 13.90 -21.57
CA MET A 180 -12.34 14.31 -20.60
C MET A 180 -13.37 15.27 -21.20
N LEU A 181 -12.97 16.14 -22.14
CA LEU A 181 -13.88 17.02 -22.87
C LEU A 181 -14.87 16.19 -23.72
N ALA A 182 -14.35 15.21 -24.48
CA ALA A 182 -15.18 14.33 -25.28
C ALA A 182 -16.17 13.52 -24.40
N PHE A 183 -15.67 12.96 -23.30
CA PHE A 183 -16.50 12.21 -22.35
C PHE A 183 -17.58 13.06 -21.69
N LEU A 184 -17.24 14.23 -21.16
CA LEU A 184 -18.19 15.08 -20.43
C LEU A 184 -19.26 15.68 -21.35
N VAL A 185 -18.92 16.09 -22.58
CA VAL A 185 -19.91 16.56 -23.56
C VAL A 185 -20.91 15.47 -23.93
N HIS A 186 -20.42 14.24 -24.16
CA HIS A 186 -21.25 13.07 -24.45
C HIS A 186 -22.13 12.67 -23.26
N ALA A 187 -21.55 12.57 -22.06
CA ALA A 187 -22.25 12.22 -20.83
C ALA A 187 -23.34 13.23 -20.46
N ALA A 188 -23.04 14.53 -20.54
CA ALA A 188 -24.00 15.60 -20.23
C ALA A 188 -25.18 15.64 -21.21
N ALA A 189 -24.96 15.30 -22.49
CA ALA A 189 -26.01 15.21 -23.52
C ALA A 189 -26.87 13.92 -23.45
N SER A 190 -26.45 12.90 -22.68
CA SER A 190 -27.19 11.64 -22.53
C SER A 190 -28.56 11.86 -21.90
N SER A 191 -29.61 11.22 -22.43
CA SER A 191 -30.94 11.17 -21.79
C SER A 191 -31.03 10.16 -20.65
N HIS A 192 -30.00 9.35 -20.43
CA HIS A 192 -29.95 8.36 -19.36
C HIS A 192 -28.54 8.28 -18.75
N ILE A 193 -28.44 8.69 -17.49
CA ILE A 193 -27.35 8.37 -16.57
C ILE A 193 -27.99 7.56 -15.43
N PRO A 194 -27.43 6.41 -15.02
CA PRO A 194 -28.00 5.57 -13.98
C PRO A 194 -28.33 6.34 -12.70
N ASN A 195 -29.48 6.03 -12.09
CA ASN A 195 -29.90 6.63 -10.83
C ASN A 195 -29.58 5.74 -9.63
N GLY A 196 -29.67 6.28 -8.40
CA GLY A 196 -29.32 5.56 -7.18
C GLY A 196 -30.02 4.20 -7.01
N LYS A 197 -31.29 4.05 -7.43
CA LYS A 197 -32.00 2.76 -7.35
C LYS A 197 -31.49 1.72 -8.35
N GLU A 198 -31.00 2.17 -9.52
CA GLU A 198 -30.35 1.31 -10.50
C GLU A 198 -28.96 0.90 -10.00
N MET A 199 -28.22 1.80 -9.35
CA MET A 199 -26.94 1.48 -8.69
C MET A 199 -27.11 0.52 -7.50
N ASP A 200 -28.12 0.72 -6.65
CA ASP A 200 -28.51 -0.19 -5.58
C ASP A 200 -28.80 -1.60 -6.10
N ALA A 201 -29.62 -1.70 -7.15
CA ALA A 201 -29.98 -2.97 -7.77
C ALA A 201 -28.75 -3.65 -8.42
N PHE A 202 -27.89 -2.86 -9.06
CA PHE A 202 -26.63 -3.34 -9.61
C PHE A 202 -25.68 -3.88 -8.52
N GLN A 203 -25.45 -3.13 -7.44
CA GLN A 203 -24.62 -3.59 -6.31
C GLN A 203 -25.16 -4.90 -5.70
N LYS A 204 -26.49 -5.00 -5.52
CA LYS A 204 -27.15 -6.21 -4.99
C LYS A 204 -27.05 -7.44 -5.90
N THR A 205 -26.81 -7.26 -7.21
CA THR A 205 -26.60 -8.39 -8.15
C THR A 205 -25.13 -8.76 -8.34
N GLY A 206 -24.21 -7.79 -8.30
CA GLY A 206 -22.75 -8.03 -8.20
C GLY A 206 -22.13 -8.88 -9.32
N GLN A 207 -22.73 -8.91 -10.51
CA GLN A 207 -22.35 -9.83 -11.59
C GLN A 207 -21.95 -9.18 -12.93
N ASP A 208 -22.16 -7.87 -13.11
CA ASP A 208 -22.05 -7.20 -14.41
C ASP A 208 -21.06 -6.01 -14.41
N THR A 209 -20.00 -6.10 -13.62
CA THR A 209 -18.85 -5.17 -13.70
C THR A 209 -18.19 -5.27 -15.08
N ALA A 210 -17.55 -4.18 -15.54
CA ALA A 210 -16.82 -4.16 -16.80
C ALA A 210 -15.36 -4.60 -16.64
N ILE A 211 -14.88 -5.43 -17.57
CA ILE A 211 -13.46 -5.60 -17.87
C ILE A 211 -13.05 -4.56 -18.91
N PHE A 212 -11.97 -3.84 -18.68
CA PHE A 212 -11.49 -2.77 -19.56
C PHE A 212 -9.97 -2.72 -19.69
N PHE A 213 -9.48 -2.47 -20.91
CA PHE A 213 -8.07 -2.16 -21.16
C PHE A 213 -7.88 -1.40 -22.48
N ASP A 214 -6.84 -0.57 -22.56
CA ASP A 214 -6.37 0.04 -23.80
C ASP A 214 -5.32 -0.83 -24.52
N ILE A 215 -5.28 -0.72 -25.85
CA ILE A 215 -4.18 -1.24 -26.70
C ILE A 215 -3.37 -0.03 -27.17
N LEU A 216 -2.11 0.07 -26.72
CA LEU A 216 -1.15 1.16 -27.00
C LEU A 216 -1.69 2.59 -26.68
N GLY A 217 -2.80 2.68 -25.99
CA GLY A 217 -3.64 3.86 -25.85
C GLY A 217 -4.07 4.49 -27.17
N THR A 218 -4.52 3.67 -28.12
CA THR A 218 -5.17 4.08 -29.38
C THR A 218 -6.60 3.54 -29.48
N TYR A 219 -6.84 2.30 -29.02
CA TYR A 219 -8.17 1.68 -28.96
C TYR A 219 -8.46 1.18 -27.55
N MET A 220 -9.72 1.25 -27.14
CA MET A 220 -10.18 0.76 -25.84
C MET A 220 -11.11 -0.43 -26.01
N ILE A 221 -10.86 -1.48 -25.26
CA ILE A 221 -11.70 -2.68 -25.19
C ILE A 221 -12.44 -2.64 -23.86
N VAL A 222 -13.76 -2.76 -23.89
CA VAL A 222 -14.64 -2.86 -22.72
C VAL A 222 -15.65 -3.98 -22.96
N TYR A 223 -15.85 -4.85 -21.97
CA TYR A 223 -16.91 -5.87 -22.00
C TYR A 223 -17.30 -6.33 -20.59
N HIS A 224 -18.55 -6.76 -20.43
CA HIS A 224 -19.09 -7.20 -19.15
C HIS A 224 -18.45 -8.49 -18.62
N GLN A 225 -18.27 -8.59 -17.30
CA GLN A 225 -17.73 -9.75 -16.58
C GLN A 225 -18.53 -11.03 -16.86
N ARG A 226 -19.85 -10.90 -17.09
CA ARG A 226 -20.69 -12.03 -17.51
C ARG A 226 -20.28 -12.61 -18.86
N TYR A 227 -20.02 -11.77 -19.86
CA TYR A 227 -19.50 -12.19 -21.16
C TYR A 227 -18.07 -12.74 -21.03
N ALA A 228 -17.24 -12.10 -20.20
CA ALA A 228 -15.90 -12.57 -19.88
C ALA A 228 -15.90 -14.02 -19.38
N SER A 229 -16.68 -14.32 -18.33
CA SER A 229 -16.77 -15.67 -17.77
C SER A 229 -17.41 -16.68 -18.73
N MET A 230 -18.32 -16.28 -19.63
CA MET A 230 -18.79 -17.17 -20.70
C MET A 230 -17.66 -17.54 -21.68
N LEU A 231 -16.88 -16.55 -22.12
CA LEU A 231 -15.73 -16.75 -23.02
C LEU A 231 -14.64 -17.60 -22.35
N TYR A 232 -14.27 -17.25 -21.12
CA TYR A 232 -13.24 -17.96 -20.35
C TYR A 232 -13.68 -19.41 -20.07
N ASN A 233 -14.92 -19.66 -19.65
CA ASN A 233 -15.45 -21.02 -19.46
C ASN A 233 -15.43 -21.83 -20.76
N SER A 234 -15.80 -21.23 -21.89
CA SER A 234 -15.77 -21.91 -23.20
C SER A 234 -14.35 -22.34 -23.58
N VAL A 235 -13.37 -21.43 -23.45
CA VAL A 235 -11.95 -21.73 -23.73
C VAL A 235 -11.36 -22.74 -22.74
N ILE A 236 -11.73 -22.67 -21.46
CA ILE A 236 -11.33 -23.66 -20.44
C ILE A 236 -11.87 -25.05 -20.81
N VAL A 237 -13.17 -25.18 -21.11
CA VAL A 237 -13.80 -26.47 -21.47
C VAL A 237 -13.19 -27.03 -22.76
N GLN A 238 -13.02 -26.20 -23.80
CA GLN A 238 -12.36 -26.63 -25.05
C GLN A 238 -10.92 -27.09 -24.80
N SER A 239 -10.15 -26.35 -24.02
CA SER A 239 -8.77 -26.71 -23.66
C SER A 239 -8.71 -28.02 -22.89
N LEU A 240 -9.59 -28.22 -21.91
CA LEU A 240 -9.68 -29.46 -21.13
C LEU A 240 -10.10 -30.66 -22.00
N LEU A 241 -11.03 -30.49 -22.94
CA LEU A 241 -11.43 -31.54 -23.89
C LEU A 241 -10.28 -31.93 -24.83
N ILE A 242 -9.53 -30.95 -25.36
CA ILE A 242 -8.34 -31.19 -26.19
C ILE A 242 -7.25 -31.90 -25.37
N TRP A 243 -7.06 -31.51 -24.11
CA TRP A 243 -6.10 -32.15 -23.21
C TRP A 243 -6.48 -33.58 -22.85
N MET A 244 -7.74 -33.82 -22.47
CA MET A 244 -8.23 -35.15 -22.12
C MET A 244 -8.18 -36.10 -23.32
N THR A 245 -8.59 -35.66 -24.52
CA THR A 245 -8.47 -36.48 -25.74
C THR A 245 -7.01 -36.74 -26.12
N SER A 246 -6.11 -35.74 -26.02
CA SER A 246 -4.67 -35.95 -26.25
C SER A 246 -4.02 -36.90 -25.24
N LEU A 247 -4.49 -36.94 -23.99
CA LEU A 247 -3.99 -37.86 -22.95
C LEU A 247 -4.55 -39.27 -23.14
N LEU A 248 -5.83 -39.42 -23.47
CA LEU A 248 -6.45 -40.72 -23.78
C LEU A 248 -5.80 -41.37 -25.02
N MET A 249 -5.60 -40.61 -26.11
CA MET A 249 -4.93 -41.12 -27.32
C MET A 249 -3.45 -41.43 -27.11
N GLY A 250 -2.76 -40.69 -26.24
CA GLY A 250 -1.35 -40.91 -25.92
C GLY A 250 -1.08 -41.94 -24.82
N GLY A 251 -2.11 -42.32 -24.07
CA GLY A 251 -2.07 -43.23 -22.94
C GLY A 251 -1.12 -42.77 -21.81
N TYR A 252 -0.74 -43.72 -20.95
CA TYR A 252 0.15 -43.49 -19.82
C TYR A 252 1.49 -42.80 -20.21
N SER A 253 2.01 -43.07 -21.42
CA SER A 253 3.21 -42.41 -21.93
C SER A 253 3.06 -40.89 -22.11
N ALA A 254 1.88 -40.42 -22.50
CA ALA A 254 1.59 -38.99 -22.62
C ALA A 254 1.34 -38.34 -21.25
N ALA A 255 0.71 -39.07 -20.31
CA ALA A 255 0.50 -38.59 -18.94
C ALA A 255 1.82 -38.34 -18.20
N ILE A 256 2.79 -39.27 -18.28
CA ILE A 256 4.14 -39.05 -17.71
C ILE A 256 4.86 -37.91 -18.44
N SER A 257 4.81 -37.87 -19.78
CA SER A 257 5.48 -36.80 -20.55
C SER A 257 4.94 -35.42 -20.16
N LEU A 258 3.63 -35.30 -19.96
CA LEU A 258 2.99 -34.09 -19.45
C LEU A 258 3.49 -33.75 -18.03
N ALA A 259 3.43 -34.70 -17.09
CA ALA A 259 3.87 -34.48 -15.71
C ALA A 259 5.34 -34.04 -15.61
N LEU A 260 6.23 -34.65 -16.39
CA LEU A 260 7.64 -34.25 -16.48
C LEU A 260 7.83 -32.87 -17.13
N SER A 261 7.02 -32.53 -18.14
CA SER A 261 7.05 -31.18 -18.73
C SER A 261 6.54 -30.11 -17.75
N CYS A 262 5.49 -30.37 -16.98
CA CYS A 262 5.04 -29.49 -15.90
C CYS A 262 6.09 -29.38 -14.77
N LEU A 263 6.78 -30.47 -14.43
CA LEU A 263 7.90 -30.45 -13.49
C LEU A 263 9.05 -29.55 -13.99
N SER A 264 9.34 -29.52 -15.29
CA SER A 264 10.34 -28.60 -15.87
C SER A 264 9.93 -27.13 -15.71
N VAL A 265 8.64 -26.81 -15.79
CA VAL A 265 8.10 -25.46 -15.54
C VAL A 265 8.22 -25.12 -14.05
N ILE A 266 7.91 -26.05 -13.14
CA ILE A 266 8.08 -25.84 -11.70
C ILE A 266 9.57 -25.59 -11.36
N LEU A 267 10.50 -26.36 -11.94
CA LEU A 267 11.94 -26.17 -11.78
C LEU A 267 12.43 -24.83 -12.35
N MET A 268 11.91 -24.42 -13.53
CA MET A 268 12.15 -23.10 -14.13
C MET A 268 11.75 -21.97 -13.16
N TRP A 269 10.56 -22.04 -12.56
CA TRP A 269 10.11 -21.07 -11.55
C TRP A 269 11.00 -21.05 -10.31
N ILE A 270 11.31 -22.22 -9.73
CA ILE A 270 12.14 -22.32 -8.52
C ILE A 270 13.52 -21.71 -8.77
N CYS A 271 14.23 -22.14 -9.81
CA CYS A 271 15.59 -21.67 -10.08
C CYS A 271 15.62 -20.18 -10.46
N SER A 272 14.65 -19.70 -11.26
CA SER A 272 14.50 -18.27 -11.59
C SER A 272 14.29 -17.41 -10.34
N LEU A 273 13.38 -17.83 -9.45
CA LEU A 273 13.08 -17.13 -8.21
C LEU A 273 14.28 -17.14 -7.26
N SER A 274 14.95 -18.28 -7.09
CA SER A 274 16.15 -18.37 -6.24
C SER A 274 17.27 -17.44 -6.73
N PHE A 275 17.55 -17.38 -8.03
CA PHE A 275 18.63 -16.54 -8.58
C PHE A 275 18.31 -15.04 -8.43
N SER A 276 17.10 -14.63 -8.80
CA SER A 276 16.67 -13.21 -8.71
C SER A 276 16.57 -12.73 -7.25
N THR A 277 16.02 -13.58 -6.36
CA THR A 277 15.89 -13.26 -4.93
C THR A 277 17.25 -13.24 -4.22
N LEU A 278 18.20 -14.09 -4.59
CA LEU A 278 19.56 -14.07 -4.04
C LEU A 278 20.24 -12.72 -4.32
N VAL A 279 20.12 -12.19 -5.55
CA VAL A 279 20.62 -10.84 -5.86
C VAL A 279 19.87 -9.78 -5.05
N ALA A 280 18.54 -9.87 -4.93
CA ALA A 280 17.74 -8.93 -4.15
C ALA A 280 18.11 -8.86 -2.65
N LEU A 281 18.53 -9.98 -2.06
CA LEU A 281 19.01 -10.07 -0.68
C LEU A 281 20.45 -9.55 -0.52
N ILE A 282 21.33 -9.79 -1.50
CA ILE A 282 22.74 -9.33 -1.45
C ILE A 282 22.86 -7.83 -1.75
N LEU A 283 22.05 -7.28 -2.66
CA LEU A 283 22.20 -5.92 -3.20
C LEU A 283 22.30 -4.81 -2.13
N PRO A 284 21.51 -4.80 -1.03
CA PRO A 284 21.64 -3.79 0.02
C PRO A 284 22.94 -3.84 0.83
N HIS A 285 23.65 -4.99 0.83
CA HIS A 285 24.90 -5.15 1.57
C HIS A 285 26.13 -4.70 0.77
N ILE A 286 26.02 -4.62 -0.56
CA ILE A 286 27.11 -4.26 -1.47
C ILE A 286 26.92 -2.90 -2.15
N SER A 287 25.68 -2.40 -2.25
CA SER A 287 25.37 -1.08 -2.80
C SER A 287 25.36 0.00 -1.73
N SER A 288 25.62 1.26 -2.12
CA SER A 288 25.54 2.41 -1.20
C SER A 288 24.12 2.94 -0.95
N SER A 289 23.10 2.33 -1.56
CA SER A 289 21.67 2.50 -1.26
C SER A 289 20.98 1.15 -1.40
N PRO A 290 20.02 0.75 -0.53
CA PRO A 290 19.35 -0.54 -0.65
C PRO A 290 18.64 -0.76 -1.99
N MET A 291 18.09 0.29 -2.60
CA MET A 291 17.48 0.24 -3.93
C MET A 291 18.20 1.22 -4.88
N PRO A 292 19.29 0.79 -5.54
CA PRO A 292 20.12 1.67 -6.37
C PRO A 292 19.54 2.02 -7.74
N LEU A 293 18.37 1.47 -8.07
CA LEU A 293 17.71 1.57 -9.38
C LEU A 293 16.55 2.60 -9.40
N ILE A 294 16.39 3.41 -8.34
CA ILE A 294 15.32 4.41 -8.22
C ILE A 294 15.44 5.51 -9.30
N SER A 295 16.64 6.07 -9.49
CA SER A 295 16.93 7.02 -10.58
C SER A 295 16.86 6.37 -11.97
N SER A 296 17.14 5.07 -12.06
CA SER A 296 17.48 4.35 -13.29
C SER A 296 16.78 2.99 -13.37
N PRO A 297 15.44 2.96 -13.60
CA PRO A 297 14.65 1.73 -13.53
C PRO A 297 15.11 0.61 -14.48
N TRP A 298 15.77 0.97 -15.60
CA TRP A 298 16.32 0.02 -16.57
C TRP A 298 17.34 -0.96 -15.98
N LEU A 299 18.02 -0.60 -14.87
CA LEU A 299 18.93 -1.50 -14.15
C LEU A 299 18.21 -2.76 -13.64
N ALA A 300 16.89 -2.74 -13.43
CA ALA A 300 16.12 -3.93 -13.06
C ALA A 300 16.22 -5.07 -14.10
N VAL A 301 16.47 -4.74 -15.37
CA VAL A 301 16.70 -5.75 -16.43
C VAL A 301 17.95 -6.55 -16.13
N GLY A 302 19.07 -5.89 -15.84
CA GLY A 302 20.33 -6.59 -15.54
C GLY A 302 20.41 -7.15 -14.12
N LEU A 303 19.84 -6.46 -13.12
CA LEU A 303 19.93 -6.88 -11.72
C LEU A 303 18.94 -7.99 -11.35
N PHE A 304 17.76 -8.07 -12.01
CA PHE A 304 16.73 -9.05 -11.68
C PHE A 304 16.30 -9.91 -12.88
N ALA A 305 16.06 -9.31 -14.05
CA ALA A 305 15.56 -10.08 -15.21
C ALA A 305 16.62 -11.03 -15.78
N ALA A 306 17.90 -10.63 -15.79
CA ALA A 306 18.99 -11.49 -16.23
C ALA A 306 19.24 -12.68 -15.28
N PRO A 307 19.40 -12.51 -13.94
CA PRO A 307 19.44 -13.63 -13.00
C PRO A 307 18.19 -14.54 -13.06
N ALA A 308 16.99 -13.96 -13.21
CA ALA A 308 15.76 -14.73 -13.42
C ALA A 308 15.82 -15.57 -14.71
N LEU A 309 16.21 -14.98 -15.85
CA LEU A 309 16.36 -15.69 -17.13
C LEU A 309 17.39 -16.82 -17.04
N LEU A 310 18.54 -16.58 -16.38
CA LEU A 310 19.56 -17.60 -16.18
C LEU A 310 19.05 -18.76 -15.32
N GLY A 311 18.38 -18.45 -14.19
CA GLY A 311 17.75 -19.46 -13.34
C GLY A 311 16.65 -20.23 -14.07
N ALA A 312 15.80 -19.56 -14.85
CA ALA A 312 14.77 -20.17 -15.68
C ALA A 312 15.36 -21.15 -16.71
N LEU A 313 16.40 -20.73 -17.42
CA LEU A 313 17.14 -21.57 -18.39
C LEU A 313 17.71 -22.82 -17.72
N ILE A 314 18.35 -22.69 -16.56
CA ILE A 314 18.94 -23.82 -15.82
C ILE A 314 17.86 -24.78 -15.32
N GLY A 315 16.81 -24.26 -14.68
CA GLY A 315 15.71 -25.05 -14.12
C GLY A 315 14.93 -25.81 -15.19
N GLN A 316 14.54 -25.14 -16.29
CA GLN A 316 13.88 -25.80 -17.41
C GLN A 316 14.83 -26.82 -18.08
N HIS A 317 16.12 -26.50 -18.24
CA HIS A 317 17.06 -27.43 -18.88
C HIS A 317 17.24 -28.72 -18.06
N PHE A 318 17.27 -28.65 -16.73
CA PHE A 318 17.30 -29.84 -15.88
C PHE A 318 16.05 -30.72 -16.07
N GLY A 319 14.85 -30.12 -16.08
CA GLY A 319 13.61 -30.82 -16.38
C GLY A 319 13.56 -31.40 -17.80
N TYR A 320 14.09 -30.68 -18.80
CA TYR A 320 14.25 -31.16 -20.16
C TYR A 320 15.15 -32.40 -20.23
N LEU A 321 16.25 -32.48 -19.47
CA LEU A 321 17.13 -33.65 -19.48
C LEU A 321 16.42 -34.90 -18.93
N ILE A 322 15.59 -34.74 -17.90
CA ILE A 322 14.75 -35.81 -17.35
C ILE A 322 13.71 -36.26 -18.38
N LEU A 323 12.99 -35.30 -18.99
CA LEU A 323 11.98 -35.55 -20.02
C LEU A 323 12.57 -36.22 -21.28
N GLN A 324 13.71 -35.73 -21.78
CA GLN A 324 14.41 -36.31 -22.92
C GLN A 324 14.85 -37.75 -22.63
N ARG A 325 15.38 -38.04 -21.43
CA ARG A 325 15.80 -39.39 -21.03
C ARG A 325 14.61 -40.36 -20.96
N TYR A 326 13.47 -39.91 -20.44
CA TYR A 326 12.23 -40.69 -20.46
C TYR A 326 11.73 -40.95 -21.89
N LEU A 327 11.70 -39.93 -22.75
CA LEU A 327 11.25 -40.05 -24.13
C LEU A 327 12.17 -40.96 -24.97
N LEU A 328 13.48 -41.01 -24.69
CA LEU A 328 14.40 -41.96 -25.32
C LEU A 328 14.09 -43.43 -24.96
N ASP A 329 13.80 -43.72 -23.69
CA ASP A 329 13.36 -45.04 -23.24
C ASP A 329 12.01 -45.44 -23.87
N VAL A 330 11.03 -44.54 -23.92
CA VAL A 330 9.75 -44.77 -24.62
C VAL A 330 9.97 -44.98 -26.13
N SER A 331 10.83 -44.18 -26.76
CA SER A 331 11.14 -44.27 -28.20
C SER A 331 11.79 -45.60 -28.56
N SER A 332 12.84 -46.01 -27.84
CA SER A 332 13.53 -47.29 -28.08
C SER A 332 12.62 -48.51 -27.86
N ARG A 333 11.74 -48.49 -26.85
CA ARG A 333 10.73 -49.55 -26.64
C ARG A 333 9.71 -49.63 -27.78
N ARG A 334 9.25 -48.47 -28.29
CA ARG A 334 8.12 -48.34 -29.24
C ARG A 334 8.53 -48.35 -30.72
N ARG A 335 9.81 -48.04 -31.04
CA ARG A 335 10.33 -47.85 -32.40
C ARG A 335 11.66 -48.59 -32.62
N ARG A 336 11.75 -49.86 -32.17
CA ARG A 336 12.93 -50.74 -32.25
C ARG A 336 13.57 -50.88 -33.64
N THR A 337 12.84 -50.60 -34.71
CA THR A 337 13.29 -50.70 -36.11
C THR A 337 14.05 -49.47 -36.62
N LEU A 338 14.05 -48.34 -35.90
CA LEU A 338 14.83 -47.15 -36.26
C LEU A 338 16.20 -47.14 -35.57
N SER A 339 17.20 -46.53 -36.21
CA SER A 339 18.55 -46.41 -35.65
C SER A 339 18.58 -45.55 -34.38
N THR A 340 19.55 -45.81 -33.50
CA THR A 340 19.72 -45.11 -32.21
C THR A 340 19.87 -43.59 -32.35
N VAL A 341 20.54 -43.12 -33.41
CA VAL A 341 20.67 -41.68 -33.73
C VAL A 341 19.30 -41.06 -33.98
N VAL A 342 18.49 -41.66 -34.87
CA VAL A 342 17.16 -41.14 -35.20
C VAL A 342 16.20 -41.26 -34.01
N GLN A 343 16.29 -42.33 -33.21
CA GLN A 343 15.53 -42.43 -31.94
C GLN A 343 15.86 -41.28 -30.97
N ALA A 344 17.14 -40.89 -30.87
CA ALA A 344 17.61 -39.82 -29.99
C ALA A 344 17.19 -38.43 -30.47
N ASP A 345 17.19 -38.17 -31.78
CA ASP A 345 16.74 -36.90 -32.35
C ASP A 345 15.21 -36.75 -32.26
N LEU A 346 14.44 -37.80 -32.52
CA LEU A 346 13.00 -37.81 -32.31
C LEU A 346 12.64 -37.48 -30.85
N ALA A 347 13.38 -38.00 -29.87
CA ALA A 347 13.17 -37.71 -28.46
C ALA A 347 13.44 -36.23 -28.08
N LYS A 348 14.34 -35.52 -28.80
CA LYS A 348 14.54 -34.07 -28.62
C LYS A 348 13.33 -33.28 -29.13
N LEU A 349 12.83 -33.63 -30.32
CA LEU A 349 11.68 -32.96 -30.94
C LEU A 349 10.37 -33.21 -30.17
N ASP A 350 10.17 -34.42 -29.66
CA ASP A 350 9.04 -34.72 -28.77
C ASP A 350 9.18 -33.95 -27.44
N ALA A 351 10.38 -33.82 -26.85
CA ALA A 351 10.60 -33.05 -25.62
C ALA A 351 10.28 -31.56 -25.82
N GLU A 352 10.77 -30.93 -26.89
CA GLU A 352 10.47 -29.54 -27.26
C GLU A 352 8.95 -29.29 -27.39
N ARG A 353 8.23 -30.19 -28.07
CA ARG A 353 6.76 -30.15 -28.20
C ARG A 353 6.04 -30.28 -26.85
N TRP A 354 6.55 -31.10 -25.93
CA TRP A 354 6.00 -31.22 -24.58
C TRP A 354 6.25 -29.99 -23.71
N LEU A 355 7.43 -29.36 -23.79
CA LEU A 355 7.72 -28.11 -23.07
C LEU A 355 6.81 -26.96 -23.54
N PHE A 356 6.64 -26.79 -24.85
CA PHE A 356 5.74 -25.76 -25.40
C PHE A 356 4.30 -25.96 -24.89
N LYS A 357 3.83 -27.21 -24.85
CA LYS A 357 2.51 -27.56 -24.30
C LYS A 357 2.39 -27.30 -22.79
N ALA A 358 3.46 -27.48 -22.01
CA ALA A 358 3.45 -27.15 -20.58
C ALA A 358 3.22 -25.64 -20.34
N GLY A 359 3.69 -24.78 -21.26
CA GLY A 359 3.34 -23.36 -21.30
C GLY A 359 1.83 -23.11 -21.43
N LEU A 360 1.15 -23.85 -22.31
CA LEU A 360 -0.33 -23.78 -22.43
C LEU A 360 -1.02 -24.21 -21.12
N VAL A 361 -0.50 -25.22 -20.41
CA VAL A 361 -1.07 -25.65 -19.11
C VAL A 361 -0.89 -24.57 -18.04
N GLN A 362 0.28 -23.94 -17.96
CA GLN A 362 0.53 -22.82 -17.03
C GLN A 362 -0.50 -21.70 -17.22
N TRP A 363 -0.73 -21.27 -18.46
CA TRP A 363 -1.68 -20.21 -18.76
C TRP A 363 -3.15 -20.63 -18.62
N LEU A 364 -3.48 -21.91 -18.87
CA LEU A 364 -4.80 -22.48 -18.58
C LEU A 364 -5.11 -22.50 -17.07
N VAL A 365 -4.16 -22.88 -16.21
CA VAL A 365 -4.34 -22.85 -14.75
C VAL A 365 -4.60 -21.41 -14.26
N LEU A 366 -3.86 -20.43 -14.78
CA LEU A 366 -4.06 -19.02 -14.45
C LEU A 366 -5.40 -18.48 -14.95
N LEU A 367 -5.87 -18.90 -16.13
CA LEU A 367 -7.20 -18.55 -16.64
C LEU A 367 -8.32 -19.16 -15.76
N ILE A 368 -8.16 -20.40 -15.30
CA ILE A 368 -9.09 -21.06 -14.38
C ILE A 368 -9.14 -20.30 -13.04
N MET A 369 -7.99 -20.01 -12.44
CA MET A 369 -7.91 -19.27 -11.18
C MET A 369 -8.49 -17.86 -11.29
N GLY A 370 -8.09 -17.10 -12.31
CA GLY A 370 -8.56 -15.73 -12.53
C GLY A 370 -10.07 -15.65 -12.75
N ASN A 371 -10.63 -16.56 -13.56
CA ASN A 371 -12.07 -16.66 -13.79
C ASN A 371 -12.84 -17.10 -12.52
N TYR A 372 -12.30 -18.03 -11.73
CA TYR A 372 -12.90 -18.47 -10.46
C TYR A 372 -13.01 -17.32 -9.45
N TYR A 373 -11.94 -16.54 -9.29
CA TYR A 373 -11.90 -15.36 -8.41
C TYR A 373 -12.46 -14.07 -9.07
N LYS A 374 -13.01 -14.15 -10.29
CA LYS A 374 -13.52 -13.01 -11.09
C LYS A 374 -12.53 -11.84 -11.24
N ILE A 375 -11.23 -12.14 -11.35
CA ILE A 375 -10.15 -11.14 -11.50
C ILE A 375 -10.24 -10.50 -12.89
N GLY A 376 -10.25 -9.17 -12.97
CA GLY A 376 -10.48 -8.44 -14.23
C GLY A 376 -9.38 -8.68 -15.26
N SER A 377 -8.13 -8.75 -14.81
CA SER A 377 -6.94 -9.03 -15.63
C SER A 377 -6.86 -10.45 -16.22
N SER A 378 -7.89 -11.30 -16.03
CA SER A 378 -8.00 -12.63 -16.65
C SER A 378 -7.99 -12.63 -18.20
N TYR A 379 -8.12 -11.47 -18.84
CA TYR A 379 -7.88 -11.34 -20.29
C TYR A 379 -6.42 -11.63 -20.68
N LEU A 380 -5.46 -11.39 -19.78
CA LEU A 380 -4.04 -11.69 -20.01
C LEU A 380 -3.77 -13.20 -20.16
N PRO A 381 -4.13 -14.07 -19.20
CA PRO A 381 -3.98 -15.52 -19.38
C PRO A 381 -4.85 -16.08 -20.51
N LEU A 382 -5.98 -15.44 -20.86
CA LEU A 382 -6.73 -15.82 -22.07
C LEU A 382 -5.88 -15.63 -23.33
N VAL A 383 -5.31 -14.44 -23.55
CA VAL A 383 -4.53 -14.14 -24.77
C VAL A 383 -3.25 -14.99 -24.82
N TRP A 384 -2.54 -15.12 -23.69
CA TRP A 384 -1.32 -15.94 -23.56
C TRP A 384 -1.56 -17.46 -23.64
N LEU A 385 -2.81 -17.93 -23.55
CA LEU A 385 -3.22 -19.31 -23.85
C LEU A 385 -3.65 -19.46 -25.32
N VAL A 386 -4.57 -18.62 -25.78
CA VAL A 386 -5.28 -18.79 -27.06
C VAL A 386 -4.37 -18.52 -28.26
N SER A 387 -3.53 -17.48 -28.22
CA SER A 387 -2.69 -17.13 -29.38
C SER A 387 -1.58 -18.17 -29.64
N PRO A 388 -0.80 -18.62 -28.63
CA PRO A 388 0.14 -19.74 -28.81
C PRO A 388 -0.56 -21.07 -29.14
N GLY A 389 -1.72 -21.35 -28.52
CA GLY A 389 -2.51 -22.55 -28.77
C GLY A 389 -3.02 -22.63 -30.22
N PHE A 390 -3.54 -21.52 -30.75
CA PHE A 390 -3.99 -21.42 -32.13
C PHE A 390 -2.82 -21.57 -33.13
N ALA A 391 -1.69 -20.89 -32.89
CA ALA A 391 -0.52 -21.00 -33.76
C ALA A 391 0.02 -22.45 -33.82
N TYR A 392 0.12 -23.12 -32.67
CA TYR A 392 0.48 -24.55 -32.60
C TYR A 392 -0.55 -25.44 -33.31
N GLY A 393 -1.85 -25.17 -33.10
CA GLY A 393 -2.95 -25.86 -33.76
C GLY A 393 -2.87 -25.78 -35.30
N LEU A 394 -2.63 -24.59 -35.83
CA LEU A 394 -2.59 -24.30 -37.26
C LEU A 394 -1.36 -24.88 -37.96
N LEU A 395 -0.18 -24.82 -37.33
CA LEU A 395 1.10 -25.09 -37.99
C LEU A 395 1.73 -26.44 -37.64
N GLU A 396 1.38 -27.03 -36.50
CA GLU A 396 2.11 -28.14 -35.87
C GLU A 396 1.24 -29.32 -35.38
N ALA A 397 -0.09 -29.18 -35.38
CA ALA A 397 -0.98 -30.26 -34.96
C ALA A 397 -1.05 -31.39 -36.01
N THR A 398 -0.85 -32.63 -35.56
CA THR A 398 -0.99 -33.83 -36.39
C THR A 398 -2.00 -34.77 -35.74
N LEU A 399 -3.19 -34.88 -36.34
CA LEU A 399 -4.32 -35.69 -35.84
C LEU A 399 -4.09 -37.22 -35.85
N SER A 400 -2.91 -37.69 -36.28
CA SER A 400 -2.55 -39.11 -36.34
C SER A 400 -1.26 -39.39 -35.57
N PRO A 401 -1.27 -40.27 -34.56
CA PRO A 401 -0.07 -40.64 -33.79
C PRO A 401 0.92 -41.51 -34.58
N ALA A 402 0.60 -41.88 -35.83
CA ALA A 402 1.49 -42.64 -36.71
C ALA A 402 2.56 -41.77 -37.40
N ARG A 403 2.39 -40.43 -37.43
CA ARG A 403 3.38 -39.52 -38.04
C ARG A 403 4.53 -39.22 -37.07
N LEU A 404 5.73 -39.05 -37.61
CA LEU A 404 6.90 -38.61 -36.85
C LEU A 404 6.76 -37.12 -36.45
N PRO A 405 7.22 -36.72 -35.25
CA PRO A 405 7.31 -35.31 -34.88
C PRO A 405 8.20 -34.53 -35.85
N LYS A 406 7.77 -33.31 -36.20
CA LYS A 406 8.58 -32.32 -36.92
C LYS A 406 9.19 -31.31 -35.93
N PRO A 407 10.31 -30.64 -36.25
CA PRO A 407 10.74 -29.47 -35.49
C PRO A 407 9.64 -28.40 -35.50
N LEU A 408 9.52 -27.65 -34.40
CA LEU A 408 8.60 -26.52 -34.33
C LEU A 408 9.10 -25.39 -35.25
N LYS A 409 8.23 -24.83 -36.09
CA LYS A 409 8.57 -23.65 -36.90
C LYS A 409 8.74 -22.41 -36.02
N THR A 410 9.74 -21.59 -36.34
CA THR A 410 9.89 -20.24 -35.76
C THR A 410 8.67 -19.35 -36.02
N LEU A 411 7.97 -19.56 -37.15
CA LEU A 411 6.69 -18.90 -37.47
C LEU A 411 5.61 -19.17 -36.40
N THR A 412 5.59 -20.37 -35.80
CA THR A 412 4.64 -20.73 -34.73
C THR A 412 4.85 -19.86 -33.49
N LEU A 413 6.12 -19.58 -33.15
CA LEU A 413 6.48 -18.68 -32.06
C LEU A 413 6.14 -17.22 -32.40
N LEU A 414 6.46 -16.75 -33.61
CA LEU A 414 6.19 -15.39 -34.06
C LEU A 414 4.69 -15.08 -34.05
N MET A 415 3.87 -15.94 -34.68
CA MET A 415 2.41 -15.80 -34.67
C MET A 415 1.86 -15.87 -33.25
N GLY A 416 2.27 -16.89 -32.48
CA GLY A 416 1.71 -17.16 -31.15
C GLY A 416 2.05 -16.12 -30.08
N LEU A 417 3.19 -15.41 -30.18
CA LEU A 417 3.61 -14.42 -29.17
C LEU A 417 3.34 -12.96 -29.59
N SER A 418 3.06 -12.69 -30.86
CA SER A 418 2.81 -11.33 -31.37
C SER A 418 1.71 -10.58 -30.60
N LEU A 419 0.51 -11.15 -30.55
CA LEU A 419 -0.65 -10.56 -29.88
C LEU A 419 -0.52 -10.51 -28.34
N PRO A 420 -0.02 -11.57 -27.65
CA PRO A 420 0.25 -11.49 -26.21
C PRO A 420 1.22 -10.37 -25.82
N PHE A 421 2.34 -10.20 -26.54
CA PHE A 421 3.27 -9.11 -26.24
C PHE A 421 2.67 -7.73 -26.53
N LEU A 422 1.95 -7.57 -27.65
CA LEU A 422 1.26 -6.32 -28.00
C LEU A 422 0.30 -5.84 -26.90
N ILE A 423 -0.41 -6.77 -26.27
CA ILE A 423 -1.40 -6.47 -25.23
C ILE A 423 -0.76 -6.29 -23.84
N SER A 424 0.26 -7.08 -23.47
CA SER A 424 0.76 -7.10 -22.09
C SER A 424 2.05 -6.31 -21.80
N ALA A 425 2.89 -6.04 -22.81
CA ALA A 425 4.23 -5.49 -22.57
C ALA A 425 4.21 -4.11 -21.93
N GLY A 426 3.36 -3.19 -22.40
CA GLY A 426 3.25 -1.83 -21.85
C GLY A 426 2.84 -1.82 -20.37
N THR A 427 1.88 -2.66 -20.00
CA THR A 427 1.40 -2.78 -18.61
C THR A 427 2.46 -3.43 -17.71
N PHE A 428 3.20 -4.43 -18.19
CA PHE A 428 4.30 -5.04 -17.42
C PHE A 428 5.45 -4.05 -17.16
N ILE A 429 5.83 -3.24 -18.17
CA ILE A 429 6.88 -2.21 -18.02
C ILE A 429 6.42 -1.11 -17.05
N ARG A 430 5.18 -0.62 -17.18
CA ARG A 430 4.61 0.40 -16.27
C ARG A 430 4.54 -0.09 -14.83
N MET A 431 4.10 -1.33 -14.59
CA MET A 431 4.02 -1.90 -13.24
C MET A 431 5.39 -2.07 -12.58
N ALA A 432 6.42 -2.48 -13.34
CA ALA A 432 7.80 -2.48 -12.84
C ALA A 432 8.24 -1.06 -12.44
N GLY A 433 8.01 -0.06 -13.29
CA GLY A 433 8.29 1.35 -12.98
C GLY A 433 7.55 1.87 -11.76
N LEU A 434 6.28 1.49 -11.57
CA LEU A 434 5.47 1.85 -10.41
C LEU A 434 6.04 1.28 -9.10
N ILE A 435 6.44 0.00 -9.09
CA ILE A 435 7.09 -0.63 -7.92
C ILE A 435 8.39 0.10 -7.59
N ILE A 436 9.19 0.44 -8.61
CA ILE A 436 10.48 1.11 -8.46
C ILE A 436 10.33 2.53 -7.92
N GLY A 437 9.44 3.36 -8.49
CA GLY A 437 9.23 4.72 -7.99
C GLY A 437 8.55 4.77 -6.62
N SER A 438 7.73 3.76 -6.29
CA SER A 438 7.15 3.60 -4.94
C SER A 438 8.19 3.28 -3.86
N ALA A 439 9.36 2.75 -4.24
CA ALA A 439 10.46 2.46 -3.30
C ALA A 439 10.91 3.70 -2.50
N VAL A 440 10.78 4.89 -3.09
CA VAL A 440 11.09 6.19 -2.46
C VAL A 440 10.27 6.43 -1.19
N ARG A 441 9.05 5.88 -1.09
CA ARG A 441 8.10 6.08 0.01
C ARG A 441 7.70 4.76 0.68
N PHE A 442 8.51 3.72 0.52
CA PHE A 442 8.15 2.35 0.89
C PHE A 442 7.98 2.14 2.41
N ASP A 443 8.81 2.81 3.22
CA ASP A 443 8.78 2.63 4.67
C ASP A 443 7.82 3.64 5.31
N ARG A 444 6.59 3.20 5.61
CA ARG A 444 5.57 4.01 6.30
C ARG A 444 6.04 4.47 7.69
N ASN A 445 6.92 3.73 8.34
CA ASN A 445 7.44 4.02 9.69
C ASN A 445 8.97 3.97 9.65
N PRO A 446 9.65 5.05 9.22
CA PRO A 446 11.07 5.10 8.87
C PRO A 446 11.99 4.18 9.69
N GLY A 447 12.56 3.17 9.04
CA GLY A 447 13.38 2.12 9.65
C GLY A 447 12.63 0.82 10.00
N SER A 448 11.32 0.73 9.79
CA SER A 448 10.52 -0.46 10.08
C SER A 448 10.65 -1.55 9.02
N ALA A 449 10.87 -1.18 7.76
CA ALA A 449 10.97 -2.13 6.66
C ALA A 449 12.38 -2.78 6.61
N PRO A 450 12.49 -4.10 6.33
CA PRO A 450 13.77 -4.71 5.99
C PRO A 450 14.34 -4.11 4.70
N GLU A 451 15.62 -3.75 4.69
CA GLU A 451 16.27 -3.03 3.58
C GLU A 451 16.24 -3.81 2.25
N TRP A 452 16.13 -5.14 2.29
CA TRP A 452 15.99 -6.01 1.12
C TRP A 452 14.57 -6.13 0.57
N LEU A 453 13.53 -5.74 1.32
CA LEU A 453 12.14 -6.11 1.00
C LEU A 453 11.65 -5.52 -0.33
N GLY A 454 12.00 -4.26 -0.63
CA GLY A 454 11.65 -3.62 -1.90
C GLY A 454 12.31 -4.31 -3.12
N ASN A 455 13.57 -4.73 -3.01
CA ASN A 455 14.23 -5.52 -4.05
C ASN A 455 13.56 -6.88 -4.23
N VAL A 456 13.18 -7.55 -3.14
CA VAL A 456 12.56 -8.89 -3.21
C VAL A 456 11.17 -8.83 -3.86
N ILE A 457 10.35 -7.82 -3.55
CA ILE A 457 9.06 -7.60 -4.23
C ILE A 457 9.26 -7.40 -5.74
N LEU A 458 10.23 -6.57 -6.14
CA LEU A 458 10.55 -6.34 -7.54
C LEU A 458 11.13 -7.59 -8.22
N ALA A 459 12.00 -8.35 -7.54
CA ALA A 459 12.57 -9.59 -8.04
C ALA A 459 11.49 -10.66 -8.27
N ILE A 460 10.55 -10.83 -7.33
CA ILE A 460 9.38 -11.72 -7.50
C ILE A 460 8.54 -11.28 -8.70
N TYR A 461 8.27 -9.98 -8.85
CA TYR A 461 7.51 -9.45 -9.98
C TYR A 461 8.20 -9.74 -11.32
N VAL A 462 9.48 -9.38 -11.45
CA VAL A 462 10.28 -9.57 -12.66
C VAL A 462 10.45 -11.06 -12.99
N THR A 463 10.74 -11.91 -11.99
CA THR A 463 10.76 -13.37 -12.13
C THR A 463 9.44 -13.90 -12.67
N SER A 464 8.31 -13.39 -12.16
CA SER A 464 6.99 -13.81 -12.61
C SER A 464 6.77 -13.48 -14.08
N ILE A 465 7.07 -12.24 -14.51
CA ILE A 465 6.96 -11.87 -15.93
C ILE A 465 7.88 -12.73 -16.82
N ILE A 466 9.12 -13.00 -16.39
CA ILE A 466 10.07 -13.85 -17.12
C ILE A 466 9.55 -15.29 -17.27
N CYS A 467 9.13 -15.94 -16.18
CA CYS A 467 8.64 -17.32 -16.19
C CYS A 467 7.29 -17.47 -16.91
N LEU A 468 6.43 -16.46 -16.86
CA LEU A 468 5.15 -16.44 -17.56
C LEU A 468 5.33 -16.28 -19.08
N THR A 469 6.09 -15.27 -19.50
CA THR A 469 6.17 -14.88 -20.92
C THR A 469 7.15 -15.74 -21.73
N LEU A 470 8.28 -16.16 -21.14
CA LEU A 470 9.35 -16.83 -21.90
C LEU A 470 9.21 -18.36 -21.96
N VAL A 471 8.25 -18.98 -21.25
CA VAL A 471 8.05 -20.45 -21.22
C VAL A 471 8.00 -21.08 -22.63
N TYR A 472 7.37 -20.38 -23.58
CA TYR A 472 7.28 -20.80 -24.99
C TYR A 472 8.62 -20.64 -25.73
N LEU A 473 9.34 -19.53 -25.52
CA LEU A 473 10.63 -19.25 -26.16
C LEU A 473 11.72 -20.23 -25.67
N LEU A 474 11.82 -20.43 -24.35
CA LEU A 474 12.85 -21.26 -23.72
C LEU A 474 12.81 -22.73 -24.21
N SER A 475 11.63 -23.22 -24.59
CA SER A 475 11.44 -24.53 -25.23
C SER A 475 12.32 -24.70 -26.48
N PHE A 476 12.39 -23.69 -27.36
CA PHE A 476 13.20 -23.70 -28.60
C PHE A 476 14.71 -23.51 -28.34
N VAL A 477 15.08 -22.87 -27.21
CA VAL A 477 16.49 -22.65 -26.83
C VAL A 477 17.22 -23.98 -26.60
N HIS A 478 16.49 -25.04 -26.26
CA HIS A 478 17.09 -26.35 -26.01
C HIS A 478 17.58 -27.09 -27.25
N PHE A 479 16.94 -26.87 -28.41
CA PHE A 479 17.32 -27.49 -29.70
C PHE A 479 18.26 -26.61 -30.53
N SER A 480 18.04 -25.29 -30.55
CA SER A 480 18.76 -24.33 -31.40
C SER A 480 20.25 -24.11 -31.08
N GLY A 481 20.78 -24.72 -30.01
CA GLY A 481 22.17 -24.53 -29.57
C GLY A 481 22.45 -23.17 -28.90
N ALA A 482 21.51 -22.22 -28.96
CA ALA A 482 21.68 -20.84 -28.50
C ALA A 482 21.96 -20.67 -26.99
N LYS A 483 21.83 -21.74 -26.19
CA LYS A 483 22.08 -21.79 -24.74
C LYS A 483 23.32 -21.00 -24.31
N THR A 484 24.48 -21.31 -24.90
CA THR A 484 25.77 -20.72 -24.50
C THR A 484 25.82 -19.21 -24.78
N LEU A 485 25.26 -18.78 -25.92
CA LEU A 485 25.18 -17.37 -26.28
C LEU A 485 24.24 -16.60 -25.35
N ILE A 486 23.07 -17.14 -25.04
CA ILE A 486 22.10 -16.51 -24.14
C ILE A 486 22.67 -16.44 -22.73
N THR A 487 23.29 -17.51 -22.22
CA THR A 487 23.99 -17.50 -20.92
C THR A 487 25.09 -16.45 -20.89
N LEU A 488 25.92 -16.35 -21.94
CA LEU A 488 26.99 -15.36 -22.01
C LEU A 488 26.44 -13.93 -21.96
N ILE A 489 25.49 -13.59 -22.84
CA ILE A 489 24.83 -12.27 -22.87
C ILE A 489 24.20 -11.95 -21.51
N THR A 490 23.49 -12.91 -20.91
CA THR A 490 22.80 -12.74 -19.62
C THR A 490 23.79 -12.47 -18.49
N CYS A 491 24.89 -13.21 -18.42
CA CYS A 491 25.96 -12.98 -17.45
C CYS A 491 26.67 -11.63 -17.68
N THR A 492 26.90 -11.23 -18.94
CA THR A 492 27.49 -9.92 -19.27
C THR A 492 26.56 -8.76 -18.86
N VAL A 493 25.27 -8.84 -19.16
CA VAL A 493 24.29 -7.78 -18.80
C VAL A 493 24.11 -7.67 -17.27
N PHE A 494 24.10 -8.80 -16.55
CA PHE A 494 24.13 -8.80 -15.09
C PHE A 494 25.43 -8.18 -14.55
N GLY A 495 26.59 -8.63 -15.03
CA GLY A 495 27.91 -8.15 -14.60
C GLY A 495 28.11 -6.65 -14.84
N LEU A 496 27.71 -6.13 -16.00
CA LEU A 496 27.76 -4.70 -16.33
C LEU A 496 26.83 -3.88 -15.43
N SER A 497 25.61 -4.36 -15.17
CA SER A 497 24.64 -3.66 -14.31
C SER A 497 25.07 -3.65 -12.85
N LEU A 498 25.65 -4.75 -12.38
CA LEU A 498 26.26 -4.86 -11.05
C LEU A 498 27.48 -3.92 -10.92
N ALA A 499 28.35 -3.90 -11.92
CA ALA A 499 29.51 -3.00 -11.95
C ALA A 499 29.09 -1.52 -11.97
N ALA A 500 28.04 -1.15 -12.71
CA ALA A 500 27.50 0.21 -12.76
C ALA A 500 26.96 0.69 -11.40
N VAL A 501 26.36 -0.21 -10.61
CA VAL A 501 25.93 0.06 -9.23
C VAL A 501 27.12 0.15 -8.27
N LEU A 502 28.05 -0.80 -8.31
CA LEU A 502 29.19 -0.86 -7.37
C LEU A 502 30.19 0.28 -7.57
N SER A 503 30.40 0.72 -8.81
CA SER A 503 31.24 1.88 -9.14
C SER A 503 30.59 3.23 -8.84
N GLY A 504 29.28 3.27 -8.60
CA GLY A 504 28.52 4.51 -8.42
C GLY A 504 28.35 5.35 -9.69
N ILE A 505 28.73 4.83 -10.88
CA ILE A 505 28.56 5.50 -12.17
C ILE A 505 27.09 5.86 -12.43
N VAL A 506 26.17 4.98 -12.00
CA VAL A 506 24.73 5.26 -11.98
C VAL A 506 24.33 5.58 -10.53
N PRO A 507 24.14 6.85 -10.16
CA PRO A 507 23.82 7.22 -8.79
C PRO A 507 22.38 6.80 -8.43
N PRO A 508 22.10 6.35 -7.20
CA PRO A 508 20.79 5.84 -6.80
C PRO A 508 19.68 6.91 -6.83
N PHE A 509 20.08 8.18 -6.65
CA PHE A 509 19.23 9.37 -6.59
C PHE A 509 19.87 10.48 -7.44
N THR A 510 19.05 11.37 -7.98
CA THR A 510 19.46 12.57 -8.74
C THR A 510 18.83 13.82 -8.15
N GLU A 511 19.12 15.02 -8.68
CA GLU A 511 18.45 16.25 -8.22
C GLU A 511 16.94 16.20 -8.47
N ASP A 512 16.50 15.60 -9.58
CA ASP A 512 15.07 15.38 -9.89
C ASP A 512 14.49 14.20 -9.11
N THR A 513 15.12 13.03 -9.22
CA THR A 513 14.72 11.79 -8.57
C THR A 513 15.44 11.65 -7.22
N ALA A 514 15.17 12.60 -6.34
CA ALA A 514 15.85 12.77 -5.07
C ALA A 514 15.35 11.82 -3.97
N ARG A 515 16.24 11.48 -3.02
CA ARG A 515 15.88 10.76 -1.79
C ARG A 515 14.93 11.60 -0.93
N THR A 516 13.87 10.99 -0.40
CA THR A 516 12.92 11.74 0.46
C THR A 516 13.37 11.78 1.91
N VAL A 517 13.58 12.99 2.42
CA VAL A 517 13.96 13.25 3.81
C VAL A 517 12.96 14.16 4.50
N ASN A 518 12.91 14.08 5.82
CA ASN A 518 12.21 15.00 6.71
C ASN A 518 13.26 15.59 7.65
N VAL A 519 13.21 16.91 7.85
CA VAL A 519 14.05 17.64 8.82
C VAL A 519 13.12 18.38 9.76
N VAL A 520 13.10 17.97 11.02
CA VAL A 520 12.12 18.41 12.02
C VAL A 520 12.86 18.91 13.24
N HIS A 521 12.66 20.17 13.62
CA HIS A 521 13.02 20.61 14.95
C HIS A 521 11.94 20.12 15.92
N VAL A 522 12.33 19.33 16.92
CA VAL A 522 11.43 18.76 17.92
C VAL A 522 11.66 19.47 19.25
N VAL A 523 10.56 19.80 19.92
CA VAL A 523 10.50 20.21 21.32
C VAL A 523 9.64 19.19 22.04
N ASP A 524 10.27 18.31 22.82
CA ASP A 524 9.66 17.12 23.40
C ASP A 524 9.57 17.26 24.92
N THR A 525 8.34 17.37 25.42
CA THR A 525 8.02 17.53 26.84
C THR A 525 7.59 16.21 27.50
N ARG A 526 7.78 15.08 26.83
CA ARG A 526 7.45 13.72 27.33
C ARG A 526 8.58 13.19 28.22
N GLY A 527 8.84 13.88 29.32
CA GLY A 527 9.87 13.51 30.31
C GLY A 527 9.49 12.33 31.20
N THR A 528 10.49 11.68 31.78
CA THR A 528 10.33 10.59 32.76
C THR A 528 9.73 11.09 34.07
N TYR A 529 9.08 10.21 34.83
CA TYR A 529 8.33 10.61 36.03
C TYR A 529 9.22 11.11 37.18
N GLY A 530 8.94 12.31 37.70
CA GLY A 530 9.31 12.71 39.07
C GLY A 530 9.91 14.11 39.22
N GLU A 531 10.53 14.67 38.19
CA GLU A 531 11.33 15.90 38.31
C GLU A 531 10.81 17.06 37.44
N LYS A 532 11.11 18.30 37.84
CA LYS A 532 10.99 19.48 36.97
C LYS A 532 12.15 19.48 35.98
N GLN A 533 11.98 18.81 34.84
CA GLN A 533 12.97 18.79 33.77
C GLN A 533 12.60 19.75 32.64
N GLU A 534 13.60 20.41 32.08
CA GLU A 534 13.45 21.37 30.98
C GLU A 534 12.97 20.67 29.68
N PRO A 535 12.19 21.35 28.82
CA PRO A 535 11.72 20.80 27.55
C PRO A 535 12.89 20.32 26.67
N SER A 536 12.92 19.03 26.35
CA SER A 536 14.05 18.45 25.62
C SER A 536 13.95 18.78 24.13
N SER A 537 14.94 19.52 23.60
CA SER A 537 14.95 19.96 22.20
C SER A 537 16.03 19.26 21.39
N TYR A 538 15.74 18.95 20.12
CA TYR A 538 16.64 18.27 19.18
C TYR A 538 16.16 18.46 17.73
N VAL A 539 17.06 18.42 16.74
CA VAL A 539 16.67 18.27 15.33
C VAL A 539 16.75 16.80 14.94
N SER A 540 15.67 16.30 14.34
CA SER A 540 15.54 14.95 13.79
C SER A 540 15.60 14.96 12.26
N LEU A 541 16.37 14.04 11.69
CA LEU A 541 16.52 13.77 10.26
C LEU A 541 16.15 12.30 10.00
N PHE A 542 15.15 12.05 9.14
CA PHE A 542 14.69 10.70 8.80
C PHE A 542 14.15 10.59 7.38
N SER A 543 14.02 9.37 6.86
CA SER A 543 13.73 9.05 5.44
C SER A 543 12.68 7.96 5.31
N MET A 544 11.68 8.14 4.43
CA MET A 544 10.74 7.08 4.05
C MET A 544 11.29 6.17 2.94
N THR A 545 12.37 6.60 2.28
CA THR A 545 13.19 5.75 1.42
C THR A 545 14.04 4.83 2.31
N PRO A 546 14.00 3.49 2.16
CA PRO A 546 14.75 2.55 3.00
C PRO A 546 16.26 2.79 3.03
N GLY A 547 16.90 2.42 4.15
CA GLY A 547 18.36 2.42 4.33
C GLY A 547 18.91 3.54 5.20
N LYS A 548 20.21 3.45 5.47
CA LYS A 548 20.97 4.37 6.34
C LYS A 548 21.09 5.77 5.75
N LEU A 549 21.32 6.78 6.61
CA LEU A 549 21.45 8.21 6.28
C LEU A 549 22.89 8.75 6.49
N THR A 550 23.89 7.86 6.40
CA THR A 550 25.27 8.19 6.76
C THR A 550 25.92 9.19 5.81
N LYS A 551 25.75 9.03 4.50
CA LYS A 551 26.29 9.95 3.47
C LYS A 551 25.69 11.35 3.60
N GLU A 552 24.38 11.41 3.86
CA GLU A 552 23.66 12.66 4.07
C GLU A 552 24.17 13.39 5.32
N VAL A 553 24.31 12.67 6.44
CA VAL A 553 24.83 13.24 7.70
C VAL A 553 26.29 13.70 7.60
N GLU A 554 27.14 12.92 6.92
CA GLU A 554 28.54 13.24 6.68
C GLU A 554 28.70 14.56 5.90
N GLN A 555 27.90 14.76 4.85
CA GLN A 555 27.90 16.01 4.08
C GLN A 555 27.28 17.19 4.85
N ILE A 556 26.27 16.96 5.69
CA ILE A 556 25.63 18.02 6.49
C ILE A 556 26.58 18.52 7.61
N GLY A 557 27.32 17.64 8.28
CA GLY A 557 28.32 18.03 9.27
C GLY A 557 27.77 18.92 10.40
N GLU A 558 26.65 18.52 11.02
CA GLU A 558 25.92 19.28 12.07
C GLU A 558 25.76 18.48 13.39
N GLY A 559 26.63 17.49 13.65
CA GLY A 559 26.63 16.73 14.92
C GLY A 559 25.49 15.72 15.06
N PHE A 560 25.09 15.08 13.97
CA PHE A 560 24.02 14.07 13.96
C PHE A 560 24.52 12.70 14.40
N VAL A 561 23.84 12.09 15.38
CA VAL A 561 23.99 10.68 15.79
C VAL A 561 22.83 9.88 15.20
N CYS A 562 23.14 8.86 14.38
CA CYS A 562 22.15 7.99 13.74
C CYS A 562 22.00 6.65 14.46
N GLY A 563 20.77 6.19 14.69
CA GLY A 563 20.55 4.95 15.44
C GLY A 563 19.13 4.38 15.33
N ARG A 564 18.93 3.26 16.03
CA ARG A 564 17.64 2.57 16.27
C ARG A 564 17.30 2.50 17.76
N ASP A 565 18.12 3.14 18.60
CA ASP A 565 18.03 3.20 20.06
C ASP A 565 16.94 4.17 20.55
N LYS A 566 16.60 5.18 19.75
CA LYS A 566 15.57 6.19 20.06
C LYS A 566 14.50 6.19 19.00
N VAL A 567 13.40 5.49 19.28
CA VAL A 567 12.19 5.53 18.44
C VAL A 567 11.45 6.84 18.74
N ILE A 568 11.21 7.67 17.73
CA ILE A 568 10.40 8.89 17.90
C ILE A 568 9.03 8.64 17.32
N ASP A 569 8.03 8.58 18.19
CA ASP A 569 6.62 8.58 17.78
C ASP A 569 6.14 10.02 17.53
N PHE A 570 5.93 10.37 16.25
CA PHE A 570 5.18 11.56 15.81
C PHE A 570 3.67 11.27 15.73
N ILE A 571 3.20 10.35 16.58
CA ILE A 571 1.84 9.84 16.73
C ILE A 571 1.40 9.03 15.50
N THR A 572 1.88 7.79 15.47
CA THR A 572 1.70 6.76 14.42
C THR A 572 2.40 7.02 13.08
N LEU A 573 3.22 8.07 13.02
CA LEU A 573 4.44 8.08 12.20
C LEU A 573 5.62 7.81 13.15
N SER A 574 5.97 6.54 13.32
CA SER A 574 6.99 6.09 14.26
C SER A 574 8.34 5.92 13.57
N VAL A 575 9.27 6.82 13.86
CA VAL A 575 10.64 6.81 13.31
C VAL A 575 11.48 5.82 14.12
N LYS A 576 11.63 4.59 13.59
CA LYS A 576 12.43 3.49 14.17
C LYS A 576 13.91 3.54 13.77
N TYR A 577 14.26 4.30 12.74
CA TYR A 577 15.62 4.68 12.39
C TYR A 577 15.63 6.15 11.96
N GLY A 578 16.54 6.92 12.54
CA GLY A 578 16.74 8.33 12.23
C GLY A 578 18.06 8.83 12.80
N CYS A 579 18.33 10.11 12.56
CA CYS A 579 19.53 10.81 13.02
C CYS A 579 19.15 12.05 13.83
N LEU A 580 19.75 12.25 15.00
CA LEU A 580 19.42 13.32 15.93
C LEU A 580 20.65 14.20 16.24
N THR A 581 20.47 15.52 16.32
CA THR A 581 21.47 16.46 16.88
C THR A 581 20.82 17.33 17.96
N LYS A 582 21.57 17.62 19.03
CA LYS A 582 21.19 18.53 20.13
C LYS A 582 21.94 19.87 20.09
N ASP A 583 22.77 20.12 19.08
CA ASP A 583 23.71 21.24 19.12
C ASP A 583 23.03 22.54 18.70
N ASN A 584 23.03 23.54 19.60
CA ASN A 584 22.48 24.90 19.38
C ASN A 584 20.96 24.94 19.09
N VAL A 585 20.19 24.03 19.70
CA VAL A 585 18.73 23.83 19.49
C VAL A 585 17.82 24.74 20.33
N GLY A 586 18.34 25.41 21.36
CA GLY A 586 17.59 26.36 22.20
C GLY A 586 17.25 27.70 21.52
N SER A 587 16.97 27.70 20.20
CA SER A 587 16.65 28.92 19.44
C SER A 587 15.58 28.68 18.37
N GLY A 588 14.75 29.71 18.13
CA GLY A 588 13.66 29.66 17.13
C GLY A 588 12.32 29.09 17.64
N TRP A 589 12.15 28.98 18.96
CA TRP A 589 10.90 28.67 19.64
C TRP A 589 10.91 29.26 21.07
N SER A 590 9.76 29.30 21.73
CA SER A 590 9.58 29.79 23.11
C SER A 590 8.72 28.83 23.94
N GLU A 591 8.96 28.74 25.26
CA GLU A 591 8.15 27.90 26.15
C GLU A 591 6.67 28.28 26.17
N SER A 592 6.34 29.55 25.91
CA SER A 592 4.94 30.02 25.81
C SER A 592 4.18 29.47 24.59
N GLU A 593 4.89 28.86 23.64
CA GLU A 593 4.34 28.23 22.43
C GLU A 593 4.10 26.72 22.60
N ILE A 594 4.58 26.13 23.72
CA ILE A 594 4.38 24.72 24.02
C ILE A 594 2.87 24.44 24.25
N PRO A 595 2.29 23.43 23.59
CA PRO A 595 0.88 23.09 23.76
C PRO A 595 0.62 22.56 25.18
N THR A 596 -0.48 22.97 25.80
CA THR A 596 -0.81 22.60 27.19
C THR A 596 -2.03 21.68 27.24
N LEU A 597 -1.83 20.50 27.81
CA LEU A 597 -2.89 19.55 28.22
C LEU A 597 -3.16 19.74 29.72
N HIS A 598 -4.34 20.27 30.06
CA HIS A 598 -4.75 20.55 31.44
C HIS A 598 -5.99 19.71 31.80
N VAL A 599 -5.95 18.99 32.92
CA VAL A 599 -7.12 18.26 33.45
C VAL A 599 -7.92 19.24 34.30
N GLU A 600 -9.16 19.53 33.89
CA GLU A 600 -10.04 20.44 34.63
C GLU A 600 -10.84 19.72 35.70
N SER A 601 -11.31 18.50 35.41
CA SER A 601 -12.01 17.64 36.36
C SER A 601 -11.74 16.16 36.08
N ASP A 602 -11.82 15.34 37.13
CA ASP A 602 -11.80 13.87 37.03
C ASP A 602 -12.82 13.31 38.04
N ILE A 603 -14.06 13.13 37.55
CA ILE A 603 -15.21 12.76 38.37
C ILE A 603 -15.28 11.24 38.44
N ASN A 604 -15.09 10.69 39.64
CA ASN A 604 -15.11 9.25 39.87
C ASN A 604 -16.49 8.81 40.42
N GLY A 605 -17.11 7.86 39.74
CA GLY A 605 -18.41 7.26 40.06
C GLY A 605 -18.58 5.95 39.29
N ASP A 606 -19.80 5.42 39.19
CA ASP A 606 -20.06 4.20 38.38
C ASP A 606 -19.65 4.40 36.91
N ASP A 607 -19.85 5.62 36.39
CA ASP A 607 -19.31 6.12 35.13
C ASP A 607 -18.25 7.19 35.44
N ARG A 608 -16.96 6.84 35.36
CA ARG A 608 -15.86 7.81 35.55
C ARG A 608 -15.69 8.68 34.31
N ILE A 609 -15.59 9.99 34.51
CA ILE A 609 -15.48 11.00 33.44
C ILE A 609 -14.34 11.97 33.75
N THR A 610 -13.42 12.17 32.79
CA THR A 610 -12.33 13.16 32.90
C THR A 610 -12.49 14.26 31.86
N GLN A 611 -12.42 15.53 32.27
CA GLN A 611 -12.46 16.69 31.38
C GLN A 611 -11.07 17.31 31.22
N ILE A 612 -10.67 17.53 29.98
CA ILE A 612 -9.32 17.94 29.60
C ILE A 612 -9.39 19.12 28.62
N PHE A 613 -8.89 20.27 29.07
CA PHE A 613 -8.70 21.44 28.25
C PHE A 613 -7.38 21.32 27.46
N ILE A 614 -7.46 21.55 26.15
CA ILE A 614 -6.34 21.47 25.21
C ILE A 614 -6.14 22.84 24.57
N ASP A 615 -4.97 23.45 24.79
CA ASP A 615 -4.56 24.70 24.12
C ASP A 615 -3.29 24.46 23.29
N THR A 616 -3.44 24.49 21.96
CA THR A 616 -2.38 24.26 20.96
C THR A 616 -1.59 25.53 20.62
N LYS A 617 -1.80 26.62 21.38
CA LYS A 617 -1.12 27.93 21.30
C LYS A 617 -1.20 28.55 19.91
N ILE A 618 -0.14 28.39 19.12
CA ILE A 618 0.06 28.98 17.80
C ILE A 618 -0.16 27.97 16.66
N SER A 619 -0.43 26.70 16.97
CA SER A 619 -0.53 25.65 15.97
C SER A 619 -1.97 25.34 15.57
N THR A 620 -2.27 25.57 14.30
CA THR A 620 -3.54 25.19 13.65
C THR A 620 -3.50 23.78 13.04
N ARG A 621 -2.40 23.02 13.21
CA ARG A 621 -2.26 21.65 12.72
C ARG A 621 -1.74 20.74 13.83
N TRP A 622 -2.49 19.71 14.16
CA TRP A 622 -2.13 18.82 15.26
C TRP A 622 -2.65 17.40 15.05
N THR A 623 -2.14 16.49 15.88
CA THR A 623 -2.55 15.09 15.91
C THR A 623 -2.61 14.66 17.37
N LEU A 624 -3.77 14.16 17.78
CA LEU A 624 -4.05 13.69 19.13
C LEU A 624 -4.29 12.19 19.05
N ALA A 625 -3.68 11.41 19.94
CA ALA A 625 -4.06 10.01 20.15
C ALA A 625 -4.62 9.83 21.57
N ILE A 626 -5.74 9.12 21.65
CA ILE A 626 -6.49 8.80 22.87
C ILE A 626 -6.33 7.29 23.13
N ASN A 627 -5.95 6.89 24.34
CA ASN A 627 -5.72 5.49 24.69
C ASN A 627 -7.05 4.74 24.88
N THR A 628 -7.38 3.84 23.94
CA THR A 628 -8.61 3.03 23.95
C THR A 628 -8.49 1.71 24.72
N GLU A 629 -7.33 1.41 25.33
CA GLU A 629 -7.20 0.33 26.32
C GLU A 629 -7.81 0.73 27.69
N GLU A 630 -8.01 2.03 27.92
CA GLU A 630 -8.49 2.59 29.20
C GLU A 630 -9.77 3.47 29.02
N ILE A 631 -10.00 4.05 27.84
CA ILE A 631 -11.15 4.90 27.48
C ILE A 631 -12.13 4.16 26.57
N GLU A 632 -13.41 4.16 26.96
CA GLU A 632 -14.53 3.55 26.23
C GLU A 632 -15.04 4.48 25.12
N ASP A 633 -15.20 5.77 25.44
CA ASP A 633 -15.69 6.77 24.49
C ASP A 633 -15.18 8.18 24.86
N PHE A 634 -15.32 9.14 23.95
CA PHE A 634 -14.97 10.54 24.17
C PHE A 634 -15.85 11.49 23.35
N LYS A 635 -15.94 12.72 23.84
CA LYS A 635 -16.66 13.85 23.23
C LYS A 635 -15.68 15.01 23.04
N PHE A 636 -15.67 15.61 21.85
CA PHE A 636 -14.72 16.68 21.51
C PHE A 636 -15.46 17.95 21.08
N LYS A 637 -15.10 19.10 21.67
CA LYS A 637 -15.72 20.40 21.41
C LYS A 637 -14.71 21.48 21.07
N GLU A 638 -15.17 22.45 20.28
CA GLU A 638 -14.47 23.71 20.05
C GLU A 638 -14.88 24.79 21.06
N ILE A 639 -13.91 25.57 21.55
CA ILE A 639 -14.17 26.77 22.36
C ILE A 639 -13.96 28.03 21.51
N GLN A 640 -15.00 28.42 20.77
CA GLN A 640 -15.12 29.77 20.21
C GLN A 640 -15.88 30.70 21.15
N LYS A 641 -15.72 32.01 20.95
CA LYS A 641 -16.07 33.04 21.95
C LYS A 641 -17.56 33.17 22.27
N GLU A 642 -18.44 32.75 21.38
CA GLU A 642 -19.89 33.02 21.48
C GLU A 642 -20.78 31.79 21.20
N ASN A 643 -20.21 30.68 20.68
CA ASN A 643 -20.85 29.37 20.57
C ASN A 643 -19.79 28.26 20.69
N SER A 644 -20.15 27.14 21.32
CA SER A 644 -19.32 25.94 21.40
C SER A 644 -19.89 24.86 20.47
N GLU A 645 -19.15 24.48 19.44
CA GLU A 645 -19.57 23.45 18.48
C GLU A 645 -19.04 22.07 18.88
N GLU A 646 -19.83 21.03 18.62
CA GLU A 646 -19.50 19.64 18.94
C GLU A 646 -18.86 18.96 17.73
N LEU A 647 -17.54 18.88 17.73
CA LEU A 647 -16.74 18.37 16.60
C LEU A 647 -16.77 16.85 16.50
N VAL A 648 -16.86 16.15 17.63
CA VAL A 648 -16.99 14.68 17.68
C VAL A 648 -17.99 14.29 18.78
N PRO A 649 -19.14 13.70 18.43
CA PRO A 649 -20.11 13.20 19.39
C PRO A 649 -19.71 11.86 20.00
N VAL A 650 -20.44 11.42 21.02
CA VAL A 650 -20.34 10.09 21.66
C VAL A 650 -20.88 9.02 20.69
N GLY A 651 -20.25 7.84 20.63
CA GLY A 651 -20.57 6.73 19.71
C GLY A 651 -19.48 6.42 18.68
N ASP A 652 -19.55 5.21 18.10
CA ASP A 652 -18.84 4.75 16.89
C ASP A 652 -17.31 5.00 16.82
N LYS A 653 -16.60 4.81 17.95
CA LYS A 653 -15.14 4.97 18.01
C LYS A 653 -14.39 3.71 17.53
N SER A 654 -13.65 3.83 16.44
CA SER A 654 -12.67 2.83 15.98
C SER A 654 -11.32 3.00 16.67
N SER A 655 -10.59 1.91 16.95
CA SER A 655 -9.21 1.94 17.45
C SER A 655 -8.23 1.28 16.47
N VAL A 656 -6.97 1.71 16.51
CA VAL A 656 -5.84 1.13 15.76
C VAL A 656 -4.67 0.99 16.73
N ASP A 657 -4.15 -0.23 16.89
CA ASP A 657 -3.03 -0.55 17.79
C ASP A 657 -3.19 -0.01 19.24
N GLY A 658 -4.43 -0.01 19.75
CA GLY A 658 -4.79 0.49 21.09
C GLY A 658 -5.11 1.99 21.17
N TRP A 659 -5.02 2.74 20.07
CA TRP A 659 -5.24 4.19 20.04
C TRP A 659 -6.36 4.61 19.08
N HIS A 660 -7.17 5.60 19.48
CA HIS A 660 -7.97 6.40 18.55
C HIS A 660 -7.18 7.65 18.15
N ILE A 661 -7.14 8.01 16.87
CA ILE A 661 -6.27 9.07 16.34
C ILE A 661 -7.11 10.17 15.67
N ILE A 662 -7.09 11.37 16.25
CA ILE A 662 -7.72 12.57 15.68
C ILE A 662 -6.62 13.38 14.97
N GLN A 663 -6.81 13.68 13.69
CA GLN A 663 -5.96 14.60 12.92
C GLN A 663 -6.72 15.90 12.65
N TYR A 664 -6.05 17.03 12.82
CA TYR A 664 -6.65 18.35 12.64
C TYR A 664 -5.70 19.25 11.82
N SER A 665 -6.25 19.96 10.84
CA SER A 665 -5.50 20.86 9.96
C SER A 665 -6.36 22.04 9.53
N GLY A 666 -6.25 23.15 10.25
CA GLY A 666 -7.03 24.37 10.06
C GLY A 666 -6.27 25.52 9.41
N GLY A 667 -7.03 26.44 8.80
CA GLY A 667 -6.51 27.71 8.26
C GLY A 667 -6.08 28.71 9.36
N LYS A 668 -5.69 29.93 8.96
CA LYS A 668 -5.14 30.95 9.88
C LYS A 668 -6.06 31.33 11.06
N ASN A 669 -7.37 31.20 10.88
CA ASN A 669 -8.38 31.60 11.86
C ASN A 669 -9.00 30.39 12.59
N ALA A 670 -8.39 29.20 12.44
CA ALA A 670 -8.87 27.99 13.09
C ALA A 670 -8.71 28.06 14.63
N PRO A 671 -9.57 27.37 15.39
CA PRO A 671 -9.39 27.20 16.83
C PRO A 671 -8.03 26.61 17.19
N THR A 672 -7.54 27.05 18.34
CA THR A 672 -6.41 26.43 19.05
C THR A 672 -6.79 25.96 20.45
N ARG A 673 -8.09 26.01 20.80
CA ARG A 673 -8.62 25.66 22.12
C ARG A 673 -9.82 24.71 22.01
N PHE A 674 -9.74 23.60 22.73
CA PHE A 674 -10.69 22.49 22.63
C PHE A 674 -10.94 21.86 24.00
N ASP A 675 -12.17 21.40 24.22
CA ASP A 675 -12.52 20.57 25.37
C ASP A 675 -12.64 19.11 24.93
N LEU A 676 -11.92 18.23 25.62
CA LEU A 676 -12.00 16.79 25.47
C LEU A 676 -12.60 16.19 26.75
N THR A 677 -13.76 15.55 26.63
CA THR A 677 -14.36 14.75 27.71
C THR A 677 -14.11 13.28 27.41
N LEU A 678 -13.50 12.55 28.35
CA LEU A 678 -13.20 11.12 28.26
C LEU A 678 -14.13 10.32 29.17
N HIS A 679 -14.69 9.23 28.66
CA HIS A 679 -15.51 8.26 29.39
C HIS A 679 -14.71 6.96 29.56
N TRP A 680 -14.48 6.53 30.80
CA TRP A 680 -13.64 5.36 31.10
C TRP A 680 -14.41 4.05 31.00
N ILE A 681 -13.69 2.96 30.68
CA ILE A 681 -14.26 1.62 30.57
C ILE A 681 -14.86 1.16 31.90
N LYS A 682 -16.15 0.80 31.88
CA LYS A 682 -16.87 0.31 33.06
C LYS A 682 -16.31 -1.05 33.53
N ASN A 683 -16.16 -1.22 34.85
CA ASN A 683 -15.50 -2.36 35.51
C ASN A 683 -13.98 -2.54 35.26
N TYR A 684 -13.16 -1.50 35.51
CA TYR A 684 -11.70 -1.67 35.66
C TYR A 684 -11.30 -2.39 36.98
N THR A 685 -11.80 -3.61 37.19
CA THR A 685 -11.46 -4.41 38.38
C THR A 685 -10.10 -5.10 38.25
N LYS A 686 -9.06 -4.45 38.78
CA LYS A 686 -7.85 -5.07 39.37
C LYS A 686 -6.92 -5.94 38.52
N VAL A 687 -7.19 -6.26 37.25
CA VAL A 687 -6.31 -7.15 36.45
C VAL A 687 -4.90 -6.58 36.21
N ALA A 688 -4.75 -5.25 36.19
CA ALA A 688 -3.51 -4.56 35.82
C ALA A 688 -2.39 -4.51 36.91
N ARG A 689 -2.36 -5.41 37.90
CA ARG A 689 -1.35 -5.37 38.99
C ARG A 689 -0.24 -6.42 38.93
N GLU A 690 -0.34 -7.44 38.07
CA GLU A 690 0.60 -8.58 38.06
C GLU A 690 1.08 -8.95 36.64
N ASP A 691 1.71 -8.01 35.92
CA ASP A 691 2.81 -8.39 35.01
C ASP A 691 3.85 -7.28 34.87
N GLY A 692 5.13 -7.65 34.94
CA GLY A 692 6.27 -6.74 35.07
C GLY A 692 6.78 -6.14 33.75
N LYS A 693 5.93 -6.04 32.72
CA LYS A 693 6.32 -5.71 31.34
C LYS A 693 5.30 -4.84 30.57
N ARG A 694 4.78 -3.77 31.19
CA ARG A 694 4.17 -2.67 30.40
C ARG A 694 5.28 -1.84 29.74
N THR A 695 5.05 -1.38 28.51
CA THR A 695 5.95 -0.45 27.82
C THR A 695 5.66 1.00 28.23
N GLU A 696 6.60 1.93 28.03
CA GLU A 696 6.44 3.34 28.42
C GLU A 696 5.18 3.99 27.82
N ASP A 697 4.81 3.60 26.59
CA ASP A 697 3.59 4.05 25.93
C ASP A 697 2.30 3.64 26.64
N GLN A 698 2.25 2.49 27.33
CA GLN A 698 1.08 2.01 28.07
C GLN A 698 0.86 2.74 29.41
N HIS A 699 1.69 3.72 29.73
CA HIS A 699 1.48 4.64 30.86
C HIS A 699 0.90 6.00 30.43
N LEU A 700 0.63 6.20 29.14
CA LEU A 700 0.07 7.42 28.58
C LEU A 700 -1.44 7.29 28.33
N LEU A 701 -2.19 8.33 28.71
CA LEU A 701 -3.62 8.49 28.43
C LEU A 701 -3.85 9.23 27.10
N LEU A 702 -3.08 10.31 26.89
CA LEU A 702 -3.08 11.09 25.66
C LEU A 702 -1.65 11.29 25.13
N LYS A 703 -1.50 11.30 23.81
CA LYS A 703 -0.33 11.85 23.09
C LYS A 703 -0.81 13.02 22.22
N LEU A 704 -0.08 14.14 22.21
CA LEU A 704 -0.35 15.31 21.35
C LEU A 704 0.91 15.73 20.59
N ARG A 705 0.78 15.87 19.26
CA ARG A 705 1.75 16.50 18.35
C ARG A 705 1.14 17.78 17.81
N THR A 706 1.86 18.90 17.85
CA THR A 706 1.45 20.14 17.15
C THR A 706 2.52 20.59 16.16
N ASP A 707 2.12 20.99 14.95
CA ASP A 707 2.99 21.28 13.81
C ASP A 707 2.99 22.76 13.38
N VAL A 708 4.10 23.46 13.62
CA VAL A 708 4.26 24.88 13.30
C VAL A 708 5.05 25.07 12.00
N ASN A 709 4.52 25.88 11.08
CA ASN A 709 5.18 26.21 9.82
C ASN A 709 6.24 27.32 10.03
N ARG A 710 7.30 26.97 10.77
CA ARG A 710 8.42 27.88 11.08
C ARG A 710 9.75 27.15 11.00
N LEU A 711 10.63 27.65 10.15
CA LEU A 711 12.00 27.17 10.03
C LEU A 711 12.86 27.79 11.14
N THR A 712 13.36 26.98 12.07
CA THR A 712 14.26 27.45 13.15
C THR A 712 15.70 27.59 12.64
N PRO A 713 16.58 28.36 13.32
CA PRO A 713 17.95 28.59 12.84
C PRO A 713 18.78 27.32 12.62
N LYS A 714 18.68 26.32 13.51
CA LYS A 714 19.38 25.02 13.35
C LYS A 714 18.77 24.20 12.20
N ALA A 715 17.44 24.09 12.11
CA ALA A 715 16.78 23.40 11.01
C ALA A 715 17.11 24.07 9.65
N GLY A 716 17.16 25.40 9.60
CA GLY A 716 17.54 26.17 8.42
C GLY A 716 18.98 25.90 7.95
N LYS A 717 19.95 25.79 8.87
CA LYS A 717 21.32 25.36 8.55
C LYS A 717 21.36 23.95 7.97
N VAL A 718 20.62 23.01 8.56
CA VAL A 718 20.51 21.63 8.06
C VAL A 718 19.92 21.61 6.65
N LEU A 719 18.82 22.34 6.39
CA LEU A 719 18.22 22.43 5.05
C LEU A 719 19.15 23.08 4.01
N GLN A 720 19.98 24.05 4.41
CA GLN A 720 20.96 24.69 3.51
C GLN A 720 22.14 23.79 3.15
N LYS A 721 22.44 22.78 3.99
CA LYS A 721 23.52 21.81 3.78
C LYS A 721 23.04 20.43 3.27
N LEU A 722 21.74 20.26 3.00
CA LEU A 722 21.23 19.03 2.40
C LEU A 722 21.93 18.77 1.05
N PRO A 723 22.30 17.51 0.72
CA PRO A 723 22.80 17.16 -0.60
C PRO A 723 21.76 17.46 -1.69
N SER A 724 22.19 17.81 -2.90
CA SER A 724 21.29 18.13 -4.03
C SER A 724 20.39 16.96 -4.45
N TRP A 725 20.82 15.73 -4.20
CA TRP A 725 20.04 14.51 -4.40
C TRP A 725 19.08 14.18 -3.24
N CYS A 726 18.83 15.12 -2.32
CA CYS A 726 17.86 14.99 -1.23
C CYS A 726 16.74 16.04 -1.33
N SER A 727 15.49 15.59 -1.21
CA SER A 727 14.29 16.43 -1.26
C SER A 727 13.45 16.27 0.00
N LEU A 728 12.82 17.35 0.45
CA LEU A 728 11.83 17.28 1.51
C LEU A 728 10.59 16.48 1.07
N PHE A 729 10.06 15.68 1.98
CA PHE A 729 8.89 14.84 1.76
C PHE A 729 7.56 15.61 1.79
N GLY A 730 6.56 15.11 1.05
CA GLY A 730 5.33 15.81 0.68
C GLY A 730 4.19 15.78 1.70
N LYS A 731 3.88 14.60 2.26
CA LYS A 731 2.51 14.30 2.70
C LYS A 731 2.02 15.05 3.95
N SER A 732 0.71 15.30 4.01
CA SER A 732 -0.08 15.71 5.20
C SER A 732 0.21 14.96 6.52
N THR A 733 0.70 13.73 6.49
CA THR A 733 1.01 12.93 7.69
C THR A 733 2.38 13.26 8.29
N SER A 734 3.28 13.84 7.49
CA SER A 734 4.61 14.26 7.93
C SER A 734 4.55 15.52 8.80
N PRO A 735 5.35 15.60 9.88
CA PRO A 735 5.46 16.81 10.69
C PRO A 735 6.03 17.99 9.88
N ARG A 736 5.83 19.22 10.36
CA ARG A 736 6.46 20.43 9.78
C ARG A 736 7.90 20.60 10.28
N THR A 737 8.61 21.61 9.79
CA THR A 737 10.00 21.91 10.22
C THR A 737 10.15 22.25 11.70
N LEU A 738 9.06 22.55 12.41
CA LEU A 738 8.99 22.61 13.87
C LEU A 738 7.76 21.84 14.37
N ALA A 739 7.98 20.92 15.30
CA ALA A 739 6.93 20.15 15.96
C ALA A 739 7.13 20.14 17.49
N PHE A 740 6.03 20.29 18.24
CA PHE A 740 6.01 20.09 19.68
C PHE A 740 5.36 18.74 19.99
N LEU A 741 5.95 17.98 20.92
CA LEU A 741 5.46 16.67 21.36
C LEU A 741 5.20 16.72 22.87
N SER A 742 3.97 16.39 23.26
CA SER A 742 3.50 16.40 24.65
C SER A 742 2.58 15.21 24.92
N SER A 743 2.40 14.87 26.19
CA SER A 743 1.53 13.76 26.60
C SER A 743 0.84 14.04 27.93
N LEU A 744 -0.26 13.34 28.18
CA LEU A 744 -0.89 13.26 29.48
C LEU A 744 -0.74 11.83 30.01
N PRO A 745 0.09 11.58 31.04
CA PRO A 745 0.24 10.26 31.64
C PRO A 745 -0.88 9.91 32.63
N LEU A 746 -1.21 8.62 32.72
CA LEU A 746 -2.25 8.07 33.61
C LEU A 746 -2.02 8.46 35.08
N THR A 747 -0.77 8.39 35.53
CA THR A 747 -0.35 8.67 36.92
C THR A 747 -0.58 10.12 37.37
N LYS A 748 -0.82 11.07 36.45
CA LYS A 748 -1.11 12.47 36.80
C LYS A 748 -2.48 12.61 37.49
N LEU A 749 -3.41 11.72 37.17
CA LEU A 749 -4.72 11.61 37.81
C LEU A 749 -4.60 10.95 39.20
N PHE A 750 -3.82 9.88 39.31
CA PHE A 750 -3.58 9.17 40.59
C PHE A 750 -2.99 10.04 41.70
N TYR A 751 -2.15 11.03 41.40
CA TYR A 751 -1.66 12.00 42.39
C TYR A 751 -2.76 12.97 42.88
N PHE A 752 -3.74 13.29 42.03
CA PHE A 752 -4.89 14.10 42.43
C PHE A 752 -5.75 13.34 43.45
N TYR A 753 -6.04 12.05 43.20
CA TYR A 753 -6.73 11.17 44.15
C TYR A 753 -5.99 11.06 45.48
N LEU A 754 -4.66 10.81 45.48
CA LEU A 754 -3.88 10.70 46.72
C LEU A 754 -3.93 11.99 47.56
N TYR A 755 -3.95 13.16 46.94
CA TYR A 755 -4.08 14.43 47.68
C TYR A 755 -5.51 14.66 48.18
N PHE A 756 -6.54 14.32 47.39
CA PHE A 756 -7.94 14.52 47.75
C PHE A 756 -8.46 13.51 48.79
N ASP A 757 -8.06 12.24 48.72
CA ASP A 757 -8.41 11.25 49.73
C ASP A 757 -7.73 11.56 51.07
N VAL A 758 -6.46 11.98 51.07
CA VAL A 758 -5.78 12.43 52.30
C VAL A 758 -6.46 13.69 52.87
N LEU A 759 -6.90 14.64 52.05
CA LEU A 759 -7.71 15.76 52.54
C LEU A 759 -9.06 15.30 53.10
N THR A 760 -9.73 14.35 52.44
CA THR A 760 -11.08 13.90 52.79
C THR A 760 -11.09 13.02 54.04
N GLU A 761 -10.09 12.15 54.22
CA GLU A 761 -9.80 11.41 55.45
C GLU A 761 -9.52 12.37 56.61
N ASN A 762 -8.66 13.37 56.41
CA ASN A 762 -8.38 14.38 57.45
C ASN A 762 -9.62 15.21 57.80
N ILE A 763 -10.44 15.61 56.83
CA ILE A 763 -11.70 16.33 57.07
C ILE A 763 -12.74 15.43 57.79
N LYS A 764 -12.79 14.13 57.48
CA LYS A 764 -13.59 13.14 58.22
C LYS A 764 -13.07 12.98 59.66
N ALA A 765 -11.76 12.91 59.87
CA ALA A 765 -11.15 12.82 61.20
C ALA A 765 -11.44 14.08 62.06
N ILE A 766 -11.29 15.27 61.49
CA ILE A 766 -11.60 16.55 62.14
C ILE A 766 -13.10 16.64 62.49
N LYS A 767 -14.01 16.16 61.61
CA LYS A 767 -15.44 16.06 61.94
C LYS A 767 -15.72 15.03 63.05
N LYS A 768 -14.97 13.93 63.11
CA LYS A 768 -15.12 12.87 64.13
C LYS A 768 -14.71 13.32 65.54
N PHE A 769 -13.81 14.31 65.65
CA PHE A 769 -13.38 14.89 66.94
C PHE A 769 -14.35 15.92 67.55
N ARG A 770 -15.45 16.27 66.87
CA ARG A 770 -16.32 17.39 67.29
C ARG A 770 -17.52 17.04 68.18
N ASN A 771 -17.57 15.81 68.73
CA ASN A 771 -18.69 15.27 69.51
C ASN A 771 -18.24 14.57 70.82
N ILE A 772 -17.50 15.27 71.69
CA ILE A 772 -17.43 14.93 73.12
C ILE A 772 -17.66 16.21 73.93
N SER A 773 -18.76 16.26 74.67
CA SER A 773 -19.13 17.35 75.57
C SER A 773 -18.99 16.92 77.02
N LEU A 774 -18.11 17.56 77.80
CA LEU A 774 -18.06 17.41 79.26
C LEU A 774 -17.42 18.65 79.92
N LEU A 775 -18.13 19.18 80.93
CA LEU A 775 -17.67 20.08 82.01
C LEU A 775 -17.01 21.43 81.66
N SER A 776 -17.77 22.50 81.92
CA SER A 776 -17.29 23.81 82.39
C SER A 776 -17.15 23.81 83.93
N PRO A 777 -16.80 24.92 84.63
CA PRO A 777 -16.25 26.22 84.19
C PRO A 777 -14.98 26.67 84.97
N LEU A 778 -14.34 27.78 84.58
CA LEU A 778 -13.98 28.94 85.46
C LEU A 778 -13.06 29.99 84.80
N LEU A 779 -13.11 31.22 85.34
CA LEU A 779 -12.20 32.39 85.16
C LEU A 779 -12.03 32.92 83.71
N GLN A 780 -12.43 34.14 83.30
CA GLN A 780 -12.35 35.52 83.82
C GLN A 780 -11.26 36.39 83.11
N ALA A 781 -11.66 37.64 82.82
CA ALA A 781 -10.84 38.86 82.62
C ALA A 781 -10.21 39.24 81.25
N LYS A 782 -10.82 40.29 80.67
CA LYS A 782 -10.22 41.52 80.08
C LYS A 782 -9.54 41.53 78.67
N HIS A 783 -10.00 42.51 77.89
CA HIS A 783 -9.40 43.26 76.77
C HIS A 783 -8.01 43.91 77.10
N PRO A 784 -7.26 44.56 76.15
CA PRO A 784 -7.62 44.93 74.76
C PRO A 784 -6.58 44.64 73.64
N SER A 785 -7.02 44.98 72.41
CA SER A 785 -6.36 45.29 71.14
C SER A 785 -4.86 45.66 71.10
N PHE A 786 -4.18 45.30 70.00
CA PHE A 786 -3.20 46.17 69.31
C PHE A 786 -3.03 45.83 67.81
N HIS A 787 -2.71 46.83 66.98
CA HIS A 787 -2.32 46.71 65.57
C HIS A 787 -0.79 46.84 65.43
N LEU A 788 -0.13 46.01 64.60
CA LEU A 788 0.76 46.49 63.54
C LEU A 788 1.17 45.38 62.56
N SER A 789 1.73 45.77 61.42
CA SER A 789 2.28 44.88 60.38
C SER A 789 3.66 45.37 59.93
N LEU A 790 4.69 44.52 60.00
CA LEU A 790 5.78 44.45 59.01
C LEU A 790 6.58 43.14 59.17
N GLN A 791 7.64 42.97 58.37
CA GLN A 791 8.27 41.69 58.06
C GLN A 791 9.65 41.47 58.73
N LEU A 792 10.10 40.21 58.64
CA LEU A 792 11.50 39.75 58.43
C LEU A 792 12.47 39.52 59.62
N THR A 793 12.81 38.24 59.76
CA THR A 793 14.15 37.65 60.03
C THR A 793 14.62 37.40 61.47
N ILE A 794 14.77 36.11 61.78
CA ILE A 794 15.88 35.51 62.56
C ILE A 794 16.32 34.30 61.70
N PHE A 795 17.53 34.32 61.10
CA PHE A 795 18.73 33.56 61.54
C PHE A 795 18.43 32.09 61.94
N ALA A 796 18.99 31.04 61.31
CA ALA A 796 20.41 30.73 61.02
C ALA A 796 21.26 30.58 62.31
N GLU A 797 22.06 29.54 62.51
CA GLU A 797 22.43 28.40 61.63
C GLU A 797 22.18 27.04 62.37
N GLU A 798 22.81 25.87 62.19
CA GLU A 798 24.08 25.50 61.55
C GLU A 798 24.03 24.05 60.95
N THR A 799 24.94 23.15 61.36
CA THR A 799 25.23 21.83 60.80
C THR A 799 24.45 20.65 61.39
N LEU A 800 23.97 19.73 60.53
CA LEU A 800 24.51 18.35 60.49
C LEU A 800 24.07 17.58 59.24
N LYS A 801 24.98 17.44 58.27
CA LYS A 801 24.88 16.42 57.19
C LYS A 801 25.59 15.15 57.66
N THR A 802 24.98 13.99 57.39
CA THR A 802 25.60 12.65 57.21
C THR A 802 26.95 12.34 57.91
N PRO A 803 26.96 11.52 58.98
CA PRO A 803 28.13 10.76 59.41
C PRO A 803 28.21 9.38 58.73
N ILE A 804 29.40 8.76 58.76
CA ILE A 804 29.72 7.49 58.08
C ILE A 804 30.35 6.46 59.05
N PHE A 805 29.80 5.24 59.03
CA PHE A 805 30.40 3.94 59.44
C PHE A 805 30.76 3.59 60.90
N CYS A 806 30.89 2.25 61.07
CA CYS A 806 31.63 1.50 62.09
C CYS A 806 30.99 1.24 63.48
N ALA A 807 31.25 0.09 64.14
CA ALA A 807 32.27 -0.93 63.86
C ALA A 807 31.89 -2.40 64.19
N LYS A 808 32.40 -3.33 63.35
CA LYS A 808 32.72 -4.77 63.62
C LYS A 808 31.52 -5.71 63.91
N MET A 809 31.60 -7.02 63.58
CA MET A 809 32.77 -7.88 63.32
C MET A 809 32.75 -8.67 61.99
N THR A 810 33.94 -8.77 61.36
CA THR A 810 34.50 -9.91 60.58
C THR A 810 33.80 -10.41 59.29
N LYS A 811 34.49 -10.79 58.20
CA LYS A 811 35.95 -10.85 57.92
C LYS A 811 36.24 -10.98 56.40
N MET A 812 37.37 -10.41 55.93
CA MET A 812 38.29 -10.91 54.85
C MET A 812 37.76 -11.18 53.41
N THR A 813 38.49 -10.95 52.29
CA THR A 813 39.72 -10.16 51.95
C THR A 813 39.91 -10.14 50.41
N VAL A 814 40.34 -9.00 49.84
CA VAL A 814 41.23 -8.76 48.65
C VAL A 814 40.98 -9.48 47.29
N GLU A 815 41.29 -8.79 46.19
CA GLU A 815 41.33 -9.22 44.77
C GLU A 815 42.64 -10.00 44.43
N PRO A 816 43.14 -10.17 43.17
CA PRO A 816 42.53 -10.12 41.82
C PRO A 816 42.97 -11.31 40.88
N LEU A 817 42.64 -11.19 39.58
CA LEU A 817 43.33 -11.74 38.37
C LEU A 817 43.17 -13.22 37.92
N ASP A 818 43.13 -13.34 36.59
CA ASP A 818 43.48 -14.44 35.65
C ASP A 818 43.36 -15.93 36.06
N ASN A 819 42.51 -16.67 35.34
CA ASN A 819 42.96 -17.48 34.17
C ASN A 819 41.83 -18.25 33.43
N GLY A 820 42.06 -18.54 32.14
CA GLY A 820 41.84 -19.86 31.52
C GLY A 820 40.44 -20.48 31.38
N ASN A 821 39.96 -20.53 30.13
CA ASN A 821 39.35 -21.69 29.46
C ASN A 821 38.24 -22.57 30.14
N ALA A 822 37.00 -22.34 29.69
CA ALA A 822 36.13 -23.34 29.04
C ALA A 822 35.60 -24.58 29.82
N ILE A 823 34.71 -25.35 29.14
CA ILE A 823 34.09 -26.64 29.53
C ILE A 823 33.11 -26.49 30.73
N MET A 824 31.78 -26.57 30.59
CA MET A 824 30.87 -27.52 29.91
C MET A 824 30.70 -28.89 30.62
N ALA A 825 29.73 -28.93 31.55
CA ALA A 825 28.86 -30.05 31.94
C ALA A 825 29.45 -31.37 32.51
N PHE A 826 28.88 -31.84 33.63
CA PHE A 826 27.92 -32.98 33.78
C PHE A 826 27.42 -32.99 35.27
N VAL A 827 26.12 -33.13 35.61
CA VAL A 827 25.26 -34.35 35.72
C VAL A 827 25.80 -35.31 36.80
N ILE A 828 25.05 -35.87 37.78
CA ILE A 828 23.65 -36.34 38.00
C ILE A 828 23.00 -35.56 39.20
N GLY A 829 21.70 -35.54 39.55
CA GLY A 829 20.44 -36.21 39.14
C GLY A 829 19.21 -35.39 39.61
N ASP A 830 18.04 -35.92 40.00
CA ASP A 830 17.50 -37.30 40.04
C ASP A 830 16.38 -37.50 39.00
N VAL A 831 16.00 -38.75 38.69
CA VAL A 831 15.35 -39.09 37.40
C VAL A 831 14.19 -40.09 37.48
N LEU A 832 13.11 -39.76 36.75
CA LEU A 832 12.00 -40.63 36.26
C LEU A 832 10.97 -41.24 37.26
N ARG A 833 9.71 -40.84 37.02
CA ARG A 833 8.55 -41.70 36.65
C ARG A 833 7.35 -41.68 37.60
N SER A 834 6.25 -41.10 37.13
CA SER A 834 4.93 -41.78 37.12
C SER A 834 3.96 -41.11 36.14
N CYS A 835 2.96 -41.86 35.70
CA CYS A 835 1.98 -41.45 34.70
C CYS A 835 0.65 -42.15 34.98
N LYS A 836 -0.47 -41.41 34.92
CA LYS A 836 -1.85 -41.91 34.69
C LYS A 836 -2.49 -42.76 35.81
N ILE A 837 -3.78 -42.48 36.14
CA ILE A 837 -4.91 -43.43 36.27
C ILE A 837 -6.04 -42.91 37.22
N TYR A 838 -7.27 -42.87 36.68
CA TYR A 838 -8.59 -42.88 37.37
C TYR A 838 -9.00 -41.64 38.23
N LEU A 839 -10.28 -41.42 38.59
CA LEU A 839 -11.53 -42.20 38.42
C LEU A 839 -12.76 -41.28 38.13
N SER A 840 -13.98 -41.83 38.12
CA SER A 840 -15.25 -41.20 37.70
C SER A 840 -16.05 -40.56 38.84
N GLY A 841 -16.80 -39.49 38.53
CA GLY A 841 -17.66 -38.74 39.46
C GLY A 841 -18.99 -39.41 39.88
N ILE A 842 -19.92 -38.62 40.44
CA ILE A 842 -21.34 -39.00 40.67
C ILE A 842 -22.20 -37.75 40.99
N LYS A 843 -23.34 -37.60 40.28
CA LYS A 843 -24.63 -36.96 40.68
C LYS A 843 -24.67 -35.49 41.15
N ASP A 844 -25.76 -34.72 40.99
CA ASP A 844 -27.12 -34.87 40.37
C ASP A 844 -27.71 -33.45 40.17
N ASN A 845 -28.82 -33.14 39.49
CA ASN A 845 -29.88 -33.87 38.76
C ASN A 845 -30.44 -32.91 37.64
N LEU A 846 -31.73 -33.04 37.26
CA LEU A 846 -32.62 -32.10 36.55
C LEU A 846 -32.32 -31.73 35.06
N VAL A 847 -33.21 -31.97 34.07
CA VAL A 847 -34.10 -33.12 33.75
C VAL A 847 -34.71 -32.94 32.35
N LYS A 848 -34.59 -33.97 31.46
CA LYS A 848 -35.44 -34.27 30.27
C LYS A 848 -35.42 -33.23 29.10
N ASN A 849 -35.73 -33.57 27.82
CA ASN A 849 -36.27 -34.79 27.20
C ASN A 849 -35.85 -34.96 25.69
N TYR A 850 -35.69 -36.21 25.24
CA TYR A 850 -35.91 -36.80 23.88
C TYR A 850 -35.33 -36.22 22.57
N LEU A 851 -34.31 -36.93 22.05
CA LEU A 851 -34.27 -37.71 20.78
C LEU A 851 -35.17 -37.34 19.57
N SER A 852 -34.49 -36.92 18.49
CA SER A 852 -34.56 -37.39 17.07
C SER A 852 -35.68 -38.34 16.57
N TRP A 853 -36.12 -38.13 15.31
CA TRP A 853 -35.91 -39.10 14.20
C TRP A 853 -36.07 -38.45 12.80
N THR A 854 -36.07 -39.25 11.71
CA THR A 854 -35.93 -38.79 10.31
C THR A 854 -37.09 -39.20 9.39
N LYS A 855 -37.12 -38.58 8.19
CA LYS A 855 -37.68 -39.01 6.89
C LYS A 855 -39.16 -38.77 6.52
N CYS A 856 -39.30 -38.38 5.24
CA CYS A 856 -40.28 -38.76 4.22
C CYS A 856 -41.77 -38.34 4.30
N GLU A 857 -42.10 -37.39 3.39
CA GLU A 857 -43.03 -37.58 2.26
C GLU A 857 -44.56 -37.37 2.37
N HIS A 858 -45.07 -36.72 1.29
CA HIS A 858 -46.44 -36.82 0.72
C HIS A 858 -47.61 -36.20 1.54
N SER A 859 -48.64 -35.57 0.95
CA SER A 859 -48.92 -35.28 -0.48
C SER A 859 -50.11 -34.32 -0.68
N HIS A 860 -50.37 -33.92 -1.95
CA HIS A 860 -51.59 -33.27 -2.49
C HIS A 860 -51.89 -31.84 -1.99
N ASP A 861 -52.53 -30.94 -2.75
CA ASP A 861 -53.28 -30.99 -4.04
C ASP A 861 -53.13 -29.63 -4.79
N THR A 862 -53.60 -29.37 -6.03
CA THR A 862 -53.45 -30.01 -7.36
C THR A 862 -53.78 -28.97 -8.47
N ASN A 863 -53.59 -29.38 -9.75
CA ASN A 863 -54.26 -28.86 -10.97
C ASN A 863 -53.80 -27.50 -11.58
N ASN A 864 -53.72 -27.34 -12.91
CA ASN A 864 -53.49 -28.32 -14.01
C ASN A 864 -53.11 -27.58 -15.34
N HIS A 865 -52.71 -28.36 -16.36
CA HIS A 865 -52.71 -28.04 -17.81
C HIS A 865 -51.66 -27.07 -18.38
N LYS A 866 -51.18 -27.21 -19.64
CA LYS A 866 -50.96 -28.42 -20.48
C LYS A 866 -50.05 -28.10 -21.70
N ILE A 867 -49.03 -28.94 -21.92
CA ILE A 867 -48.63 -29.61 -23.19
C ILE A 867 -48.48 -28.80 -24.53
N SER A 868 -47.20 -28.73 -24.99
CA SER A 868 -46.62 -28.85 -26.36
C SER A 868 -46.97 -27.96 -27.58
N SER A 869 -45.88 -27.51 -28.24
CA SER A 869 -45.60 -27.48 -29.71
C SER A 869 -46.46 -26.67 -30.70
N GLU A 870 -45.84 -25.70 -31.40
CA GLU A 870 -45.53 -25.72 -32.86
C GLU A 870 -44.64 -24.50 -33.25
N ILE A 871 -43.54 -24.67 -34.00
CA ILE A 871 -43.31 -24.53 -35.46
C ILE A 871 -43.23 -23.08 -36.03
N VAL A 872 -41.99 -22.71 -36.35
CA VAL A 872 -41.47 -21.88 -37.47
C VAL A 872 -42.46 -21.11 -38.38
N LYS A 873 -42.53 -19.79 -38.19
CA LYS A 873 -42.74 -18.69 -39.19
C LYS A 873 -42.53 -17.36 -38.45
N TYR A 874 -41.87 -16.31 -38.94
CA TYR A 874 -41.58 -15.87 -40.32
C TYR A 874 -40.11 -15.40 -40.49
N MET A 875 -39.59 -15.54 -41.72
CA MET A 875 -38.58 -14.63 -42.29
C MET A 875 -39.03 -14.28 -43.72
N LYS A 876 -39.19 -12.99 -44.04
CA LYS A 876 -38.75 -12.33 -45.30
C LYS A 876 -39.32 -10.93 -45.49
N GLU A 877 -38.55 -10.13 -46.24
CA GLU A 877 -38.88 -8.80 -46.80
C GLU A 877 -39.26 -7.70 -45.76
N ASP A 878 -38.97 -6.41 -45.99
CA ASP A 878 -38.73 -5.73 -47.27
C ASP A 878 -37.44 -4.86 -47.31
N LEU A 879 -37.05 -4.43 -48.51
CA LEU A 879 -35.90 -3.59 -48.85
C LEU A 879 -36.36 -2.27 -49.51
N SER A 880 -35.73 -1.13 -49.20
CA SER A 880 -35.02 -0.32 -50.23
C SER A 880 -34.58 1.08 -49.79
N LYS A 881 -33.50 1.57 -50.45
CA LYS A 881 -33.08 2.98 -50.65
C LYS A 881 -32.56 3.72 -49.40
N LYS A 882 -31.49 4.55 -49.48
CA LYS A 882 -30.79 5.19 -50.62
C LYS A 882 -29.28 5.39 -50.33
N MET A 883 -28.43 5.39 -51.36
CA MET A 883 -27.06 5.96 -51.38
C MET A 883 -27.01 7.15 -52.37
N PRO A 884 -25.95 7.99 -52.34
CA PRO A 884 -24.85 7.92 -53.34
C PRO A 884 -23.42 7.87 -52.69
N GLN A 885 -22.46 7.06 -53.18
CA GLN A 885 -21.38 7.35 -54.16
C GLN A 885 -20.35 8.42 -53.70
N LYS A 886 -19.04 8.15 -53.45
CA LYS A 886 -17.87 7.65 -54.27
C LYS A 886 -17.24 8.73 -55.19
N PRO A 887 -15.92 8.72 -55.55
CA PRO A 887 -14.89 7.64 -55.66
C PRO A 887 -13.72 7.74 -54.64
N ILE A 888 -12.85 6.75 -54.33
CA ILE A 888 -11.96 5.80 -55.06
C ILE A 888 -10.61 6.37 -55.55
N SER A 889 -9.51 5.86 -54.96
CA SER A 889 -8.29 5.43 -55.67
C SER A 889 -7.64 4.26 -54.92
N PHE A 890 -6.98 3.35 -55.63
CA PHE A 890 -6.25 2.19 -55.10
C PHE A 890 -4.79 2.24 -55.60
N TYR A 891 -3.85 1.73 -54.81
CA TYR A 891 -2.68 1.02 -55.35
C TYR A 891 -2.19 0.01 -54.29
N LEU A 892 -2.24 -1.28 -54.65
CA LEU A 892 -1.24 -2.25 -54.23
C LEU A 892 -0.28 -2.39 -55.41
N ASP A 893 0.99 -2.73 -55.15
CA ASP A 893 1.65 -3.82 -55.86
C ASP A 893 2.93 -4.28 -55.13
N ASP A 894 3.29 -5.53 -55.43
CA ASP A 894 4.53 -6.26 -55.21
C ASP A 894 5.11 -6.57 -53.82
N PHE A 895 5.70 -7.77 -53.76
CA PHE A 895 6.08 -8.52 -52.57
C PHE A 895 7.42 -9.21 -52.87
N VAL A 896 8.53 -8.75 -52.28
CA VAL A 896 9.82 -9.48 -52.32
C VAL A 896 10.42 -9.59 -50.93
N LEU A 897 10.95 -10.76 -50.62
CA LEU A 897 11.51 -11.15 -49.32
C LEU A 897 13.05 -11.20 -49.37
N LEU A 898 13.71 -11.29 -48.21
CA LEU A 898 15.16 -11.51 -47.99
C LEU A 898 16.11 -10.32 -48.27
N SER A 899 16.41 -9.53 -47.22
CA SER A 899 17.80 -9.33 -46.73
C SER A 899 17.90 -8.41 -45.49
N SER A 900 17.68 -8.96 -44.28
CA SER A 900 18.14 -8.40 -42.98
C SER A 900 17.73 -9.32 -41.82
N ILE A 901 18.58 -10.30 -41.46
CA ILE A 901 18.27 -11.33 -40.45
C ILE A 901 19.27 -11.26 -39.27
N THR A 902 19.67 -10.04 -38.88
CA THR A 902 20.76 -9.79 -37.91
C THR A 902 20.51 -8.69 -36.88
N SER A 903 19.28 -8.13 -36.80
CA SER A 903 18.96 -6.97 -35.93
C SER A 903 17.87 -7.22 -34.87
N LEU A 904 17.27 -8.41 -34.78
CA LEU A 904 16.21 -8.71 -33.80
C LEU A 904 16.76 -9.06 -32.41
N PHE A 905 17.26 -8.05 -31.70
CA PHE A 905 17.40 -8.04 -30.23
C PHE A 905 16.75 -6.76 -29.67
N PRO A 906 16.00 -6.82 -28.55
CA PRO A 906 15.21 -5.69 -28.07
C PRO A 906 16.06 -4.68 -27.29
N PHE A 907 16.57 -3.65 -27.97
CA PHE A 907 17.28 -2.53 -27.33
C PHE A 907 16.85 -1.12 -27.81
N GLN A 908 15.88 -1.02 -28.73
CA GLN A 908 15.34 0.25 -29.22
C GLN A 908 13.80 0.26 -29.15
N LEU A 909 13.28 0.49 -27.95
CA LEU A 909 11.85 0.77 -27.70
C LEU A 909 11.67 1.58 -26.39
N LEU A 910 12.61 2.51 -26.16
CA LEU A 910 12.76 3.28 -24.92
C LEU A 910 13.24 4.73 -25.16
N THR A 911 12.92 5.25 -26.34
CA THR A 911 12.98 6.68 -26.73
C THR A 911 11.57 7.18 -26.94
#